data_AF-S3XZ80-F1
#
_entry.id   AF-S3XZ80-F1
#
_cell.length_a   1.000
_cell.length_b   1.000
_cell.length_c   1.000
_cell.angle_alpha   90.00
_cell.angle_beta   90.00
_cell.angle_gamma   90.00
#
_symmetry.space_group_name_H-M   'P 1'
#
loop_
_entity.id
_entity.type
_entity.pdbx_description
1 polymer ?
#
loop_
_entity_poly.entity_id
_entity_poly.type
_entity_poly.pdbx_seq_one_letter_code
_entity_poly.pdbx_strand_id
1 'polypeptide(L)'
;MTTKRTPSPTDHVANDFVERSIALSPMTATSLGVPGQDHLMDDLSPEGLEKGASLTRETLAALDGVEREHPGDDVDHVTRAAMRERLGLELEHHDALLTHATVNNIASPVQGIRSIFDMMPNESAEDWDTISERLARVPAAVEGYAESLRYAASKGGLAAKRQQLIGAEQSRSFTKADGFFPSLVTKSGLEGPAREKLEQNVNLACEAYTKLAEVFEELAENAPEKDAVGREAYQLGSRTFLGEEIDVEEAYEFGVEELTRLIDEQKQVASRLNAHYGNGGGDSIDAAMASLNADESLVLHGTDNLKAWMQELSDAAIRDLAGTHFDIPEELTRLECMIAETGAGGIYYTGPSEDFSRPGRMWWDTPAGVDTFRTWSETTTVYHEGVPGHHLQVGTQQLQAERLNRWRASFMWVSGHGEGWALYAERLMEELGYLTTDGEKLGMLMEQRMRAGRVVLDIGLHNELPVPEQFGGGQWTYERGWDFVREHWRMEEPIQRFEYHRYLGWAGQAPSYKLGQRVWEQLRDEALARGTSLRDFHREALELGSLPLSVLRSALSAPHGSGGRCMNSGLPGVGEGADDRQATVGTPLHEPLLLLASQSAGRKAVLTRAGIEFTTLPADVDEEAVLAAALESSGELAFEDQVLTLARAKAEASCAASEGGYVVLGGDSMLEIDGALGGKPRTADAARERWREMRGKRARLHSGHWLIDDRDPLDGGTGATFGNTASTDVYFAELSDAEIDAYVSTGEPLWVAGAFTIDGYGGPFIERIEGDHHAVIGLSLPLLRRMLAEISLPITDLWRPTSSS
;
A
#
# COMPACT_ATOMS: atom_id res chain seq x y z
N MET A 1 -0.01 -28.42 15.12
CA MET A 1 1.36 -28.69 15.62
C MET A 1 2.27 -28.97 14.43
N THR A 2 2.71 -27.89 13.80
CA THR A 2 3.69 -27.87 12.72
C THR A 2 5.09 -28.08 13.28
N THR A 3 5.96 -28.74 12.52
CA THR A 3 7.32 -29.11 12.93
C THR A 3 8.23 -27.88 12.99
N LYS A 4 8.92 -27.69 14.12
CA LYS A 4 9.96 -26.67 14.32
C LYS A 4 10.99 -26.67 13.19
N ARG A 5 11.23 -25.52 12.57
CA ARG A 5 12.26 -25.35 11.53
C ARG A 5 13.63 -25.23 12.20
N THR A 6 14.64 -25.89 11.64
CA THR A 6 16.02 -25.70 12.11
C THR A 6 16.53 -24.37 11.55
N PRO A 7 17.04 -23.44 12.37
CA PRO A 7 17.54 -22.16 11.88
C PRO A 7 18.64 -22.33 10.82
N SER A 8 18.51 -21.60 9.72
CA SER A 8 19.48 -21.54 8.62
C SER A 8 20.58 -20.48 8.90
N PRO A 9 21.65 -20.44 8.10
CA PRO A 9 22.60 -19.33 8.14
C PRO A 9 21.95 -17.96 7.88
N THR A 10 20.87 -17.90 7.07
CA THR A 10 20.11 -16.65 6.85
C THR A 10 19.39 -16.22 8.11
N ASP A 11 18.78 -17.16 8.85
CA ASP A 11 18.16 -16.84 10.14
C ASP A 11 19.18 -16.33 11.16
N HIS A 12 20.41 -16.86 11.14
CA HIS A 12 21.48 -16.38 12.01
C HIS A 12 21.86 -14.93 11.70
N VAL A 13 21.97 -14.54 10.42
CA VAL A 13 22.20 -13.14 10.03
C VAL A 13 21.04 -12.24 10.47
N ALA A 14 19.80 -12.67 10.23
CA ALA A 14 18.61 -11.92 10.62
C ALA A 14 18.51 -11.72 12.15
N ASN A 15 18.82 -12.77 12.92
CA ASN A 15 18.82 -12.70 14.38
C ASN A 15 19.98 -11.84 14.92
N ASP A 16 21.18 -11.93 14.33
CA ASP A 16 22.31 -11.07 14.70
C ASP A 16 21.99 -9.59 14.49
N PHE A 17 21.34 -9.25 13.37
CA PHE A 17 20.85 -7.90 13.11
C PHE A 17 19.91 -7.42 14.22
N VAL A 18 18.96 -8.24 14.68
CA VAL A 18 18.07 -7.90 15.78
C VAL A 18 18.84 -7.59 17.07
N GLU A 19 19.75 -8.46 17.50
CA GLU A 19 20.52 -8.24 18.74
C GLU A 19 21.37 -6.97 18.68
N ARG A 20 22.01 -6.72 17.53
CA ARG A 20 22.85 -5.53 17.32
C ARG A 20 22.02 -4.26 17.21
N SER A 21 20.85 -4.30 16.60
CA SER A 21 19.91 -3.18 16.53
C SER A 21 19.36 -2.81 17.91
N ILE A 22 19.00 -3.80 18.74
CA ILE A 22 18.59 -3.60 20.14
C ILE A 22 19.70 -2.93 20.95
N ALA A 23 20.97 -3.32 20.73
CA ALA A 23 22.11 -2.71 21.41
C ALA A 23 22.36 -1.24 20.99
N LEU A 24 21.95 -0.86 19.77
CA LEU A 24 22.04 0.52 19.29
C LEU A 24 20.82 1.37 19.67
N SER A 25 19.66 0.74 19.91
CA SER A 25 18.41 1.42 20.27
C SER A 25 17.83 0.89 21.60
N PRO A 26 18.30 1.41 22.75
CA PRO A 26 17.71 1.13 24.06
C PRO A 26 16.21 1.43 24.17
N MET A 27 15.69 2.40 23.41
CA MET A 27 14.25 2.67 23.34
C MET A 27 13.51 1.49 22.69
N THR A 28 14.01 0.97 21.57
CA THR A 28 13.44 -0.23 20.94
C THR A 28 13.51 -1.45 21.89
N ALA A 29 14.60 -1.59 22.65
CA ALA A 29 14.72 -2.64 23.66
C ALA A 29 13.55 -2.61 24.67
N THR A 30 13.25 -1.43 25.22
CA THR A 30 12.12 -1.24 26.15
C THR A 30 10.77 -1.50 25.48
N SER A 31 10.54 -1.01 24.26
CA SER A 31 9.30 -1.26 23.52
C SER A 31 9.04 -2.76 23.27
N LEU A 32 10.09 -3.55 23.07
CA LEU A 32 10.02 -5.00 22.90
C LEU A 32 10.04 -5.78 24.22
N GLY A 33 10.17 -5.11 25.37
CA GLY A 33 10.26 -5.75 26.68
C GLY A 33 11.59 -6.48 26.93
N VAL A 34 12.66 -6.10 26.23
CA VAL A 34 14.01 -6.65 26.42
C VAL A 34 14.67 -5.95 27.61
N PRO A 35 14.96 -6.68 28.72
CA PRO A 35 15.38 -6.05 29.96
C PRO A 35 16.83 -5.57 29.93
N GLY A 36 17.17 -4.65 30.84
CA GLY A 36 18.54 -4.29 31.18
C GLY A 36 19.05 -2.99 30.56
N GLN A 37 18.27 -2.38 29.67
CA GLN A 37 18.59 -1.10 29.03
C GLN A 37 17.55 -0.01 29.31
N ASP A 38 16.59 -0.28 30.21
CA ASP A 38 15.44 0.60 30.48
C ASP A 38 15.80 1.98 31.03
N HIS A 39 17.04 2.19 31.46
CA HIS A 39 17.58 3.46 31.97
C HIS A 39 18.34 4.30 30.92
N LEU A 40 18.47 3.80 29.68
CA LEU A 40 19.23 4.43 28.60
C LEU A 40 18.31 5.13 27.59
N MET A 41 18.90 5.93 26.69
CA MET A 41 18.22 6.53 25.54
C MET A 41 19.04 6.30 24.28
N ASP A 42 18.38 6.36 23.12
CA ASP A 42 19.02 6.22 21.82
C ASP A 42 19.99 7.39 21.55
N ASP A 43 21.06 7.09 20.81
CA ASP A 43 21.95 8.11 20.24
C ASP A 43 21.35 8.62 18.93
N LEU A 44 20.67 9.76 19.01
CA LEU A 44 19.97 10.38 17.87
C LEU A 44 20.85 11.38 17.10
N SER A 45 22.15 11.46 17.40
CA SER A 45 23.13 12.28 16.69
C SER A 45 23.44 11.73 15.30
N PRO A 46 24.07 12.50 14.39
CA PRO A 46 24.54 11.98 13.11
C PRO A 46 25.46 10.77 13.25
N GLU A 47 26.28 10.72 14.31
CA GLU A 47 27.15 9.56 14.58
C GLU A 47 26.34 8.33 14.99
N GLY A 48 25.31 8.51 15.82
CA GLY A 48 24.37 7.46 16.21
C GLY A 48 23.62 6.88 15.02
N LEU A 49 23.09 7.74 14.15
CA LEU A 49 22.39 7.35 12.93
C LEU A 49 23.33 6.64 11.94
N GLU A 50 24.59 7.05 11.81
CA GLU A 50 25.58 6.37 10.97
C GLU A 50 25.95 4.98 11.51
N LYS A 51 25.95 4.76 12.84
CA LYS A 51 26.14 3.40 13.41
C LYS A 51 25.03 2.44 12.97
N GLY A 52 23.78 2.92 12.94
CA GLY A 52 22.64 2.19 12.39
C GLY A 52 22.84 1.86 10.90
N ALA A 53 23.13 2.87 10.07
CA ALA A 53 23.38 2.66 8.64
C ALA A 53 24.56 1.71 8.37
N SER A 54 25.63 1.79 9.14
CA SER A 54 26.76 0.87 9.05
C SER A 54 26.37 -0.57 9.38
N LEU A 55 25.58 -0.80 10.44
CA LEU A 55 25.03 -2.13 10.75
C LEU A 55 24.17 -2.67 9.60
N THR A 56 23.33 -1.81 9.01
CA THR A 56 22.48 -2.16 7.85
C THR A 56 23.32 -2.59 6.65
N ARG A 57 24.39 -1.85 6.30
CA ARG A 57 25.33 -2.21 5.22
C ARG A 57 26.05 -3.54 5.49
N GLU A 58 26.54 -3.73 6.72
CA GLU A 58 27.20 -4.99 7.12
C GLU A 58 26.26 -6.19 7.01
N THR A 59 25.00 -6.02 7.41
CA THR A 59 23.98 -7.07 7.37
C THR A 59 23.65 -7.47 5.94
N LEU A 60 23.45 -6.50 5.04
CA LEU A 60 23.22 -6.76 3.62
C LEU A 60 24.40 -7.53 2.99
N ALA A 61 25.64 -7.11 3.28
CA ALA A 61 26.83 -7.82 2.81
C ALA A 61 26.93 -9.26 3.36
N ALA A 62 26.53 -9.48 4.62
CA ALA A 62 26.47 -10.81 5.21
C ALA A 62 25.40 -11.70 4.55
N LEU A 63 24.23 -11.15 4.21
CA LEU A 63 23.18 -11.85 3.47
C LEU A 63 23.67 -12.30 2.08
N ASP A 64 24.37 -11.42 1.35
CA ASP A 64 24.96 -11.75 0.04
C ASP A 64 26.06 -12.81 0.13
N GLY A 65 26.80 -12.83 1.25
CA GLY A 65 27.75 -13.89 1.56
C GLY A 65 27.05 -15.23 1.76
N VAL A 66 26.05 -15.26 2.63
CA VAL A 66 25.29 -16.48 2.98
C VAL A 66 24.57 -17.05 1.76
N GLU A 67 23.92 -16.23 0.94
CA GLU A 67 23.16 -16.72 -0.23
C GLU A 67 24.05 -17.44 -1.24
N ARG A 68 25.26 -16.93 -1.50
CA ARG A 68 26.21 -17.57 -2.43
C ARG A 68 26.68 -18.94 -1.95
N GLU A 69 26.76 -19.15 -0.64
CA GLU A 69 27.23 -20.40 -0.04
C GLU A 69 26.09 -21.38 0.26
N HIS A 70 24.89 -20.84 0.50
CA HIS A 70 23.72 -21.57 0.96
C HIS A 70 22.44 -21.02 0.31
N PRO A 71 21.92 -21.64 -0.77
CA PRO A 71 20.70 -21.18 -1.46
C PRO A 71 19.49 -21.04 -0.53
N GLY A 72 19.38 -21.89 0.51
CA GLY A 72 18.31 -21.81 1.51
C GLY A 72 17.03 -22.54 1.10
N ASP A 73 15.98 -22.38 1.90
CA ASP A 73 14.61 -22.80 1.57
C ASP A 73 13.69 -21.59 1.27
N ASP A 74 12.41 -21.83 1.00
CA ASP A 74 11.44 -20.78 0.69
C ASP A 74 11.36 -19.70 1.78
N VAL A 75 11.54 -20.07 3.06
CA VAL A 75 11.56 -19.10 4.18
C VAL A 75 12.80 -18.22 4.11
N ASP A 76 13.96 -18.78 3.74
CA ASP A 76 15.18 -18.01 3.53
C ASP A 76 15.05 -17.04 2.35
N HIS A 77 14.48 -17.48 1.23
CA HIS A 77 14.26 -16.63 0.07
C HIS A 77 13.37 -15.42 0.40
N VAL A 78 12.24 -15.66 1.09
CA VAL A 78 11.33 -14.58 1.51
C VAL A 78 11.99 -13.69 2.57
N THR A 79 12.80 -14.25 3.49
CA THR A 79 13.57 -13.45 4.47
C THR A 79 14.56 -12.53 3.77
N ARG A 80 15.36 -13.03 2.83
CA ARG A 80 16.35 -12.23 2.10
C ARG A 80 15.70 -11.14 1.27
N ALA A 81 14.63 -11.46 0.55
CA ALA A 81 13.89 -10.49 -0.24
C ALA A 81 13.34 -9.35 0.65
N ALA A 82 12.71 -9.71 1.79
CA ALA A 82 12.19 -8.74 2.73
C ALA A 82 13.31 -7.89 3.37
N MET A 83 14.41 -8.50 3.82
CA MET A 83 15.52 -7.76 4.42
C MET A 83 16.19 -6.83 3.40
N ARG A 84 16.42 -7.27 2.16
CA ARG A 84 17.00 -6.42 1.11
C ARG A 84 16.13 -5.21 0.81
N GLU A 85 14.83 -5.41 0.73
CA GLU A 85 13.90 -4.33 0.46
C GLU A 85 13.82 -3.34 1.64
N ARG A 86 13.66 -3.82 2.89
CA ARG A 86 13.60 -2.97 4.08
C ARG A 86 14.92 -2.26 4.38
N LEU A 87 16.01 -3.00 4.48
CA LEU A 87 17.34 -2.47 4.83
C LEU A 87 17.94 -1.63 3.69
N GLY A 88 17.68 -1.99 2.44
CA GLY A 88 18.05 -1.15 1.30
C GLY A 88 17.36 0.21 1.37
N LEU A 89 16.05 0.23 1.64
CA LEU A 89 15.29 1.45 1.79
C LEU A 89 15.75 2.30 2.99
N GLU A 90 16.13 1.69 4.12
CA GLU A 90 16.72 2.42 5.25
C GLU A 90 18.00 3.19 4.84
N LEU A 91 18.85 2.59 4.00
CA LEU A 91 20.04 3.26 3.47
C LEU A 91 19.68 4.38 2.51
N GLU A 92 18.68 4.19 1.63
CA GLU A 92 18.20 5.25 0.74
C GLU A 92 17.68 6.46 1.54
N HIS A 93 16.94 6.24 2.63
CA HIS A 93 16.48 7.31 3.54
C HIS A 93 17.65 8.01 4.24
N HIS A 94 18.64 7.24 4.70
CA HIS A 94 19.82 7.79 5.35
C HIS A 94 20.62 8.67 4.38
N ASP A 95 20.89 8.17 3.18
CA ASP A 95 21.66 8.86 2.13
C ASP A 95 20.92 10.12 1.62
N ALA A 96 19.60 10.08 1.56
CA ALA A 96 18.74 11.24 1.24
C ALA A 96 18.55 12.22 2.43
N LEU A 97 19.19 11.97 3.57
CA LEU A 97 19.09 12.75 4.82
C LEU A 97 17.67 12.82 5.42
N LEU A 98 16.75 11.96 4.99
CA LEU A 98 15.38 11.93 5.48
C LEU A 98 15.32 11.48 6.94
N THR A 99 16.13 10.49 7.33
CA THR A 99 16.28 10.04 8.73
C THR A 99 16.76 11.17 9.64
N HIS A 100 17.68 12.02 9.15
CA HIS A 100 18.25 13.12 9.92
C HIS A 100 17.27 14.30 10.07
N ALA A 101 16.47 14.57 9.03
CA ALA A 101 15.55 15.70 8.95
C ALA A 101 14.14 15.40 9.49
N THR A 102 13.90 14.21 10.05
CA THR A 102 12.55 13.73 10.39
C THR A 102 11.89 14.59 11.47
N VAL A 103 10.88 15.37 11.08
CA VAL A 103 9.99 16.12 11.98
C VAL A 103 8.56 16.03 11.45
N ASN A 104 7.63 15.57 12.30
CA ASN A 104 6.20 15.62 12.02
C ASN A 104 5.41 15.64 13.34
N ASN A 105 4.08 15.73 13.24
CA ASN A 105 3.20 15.89 14.41
C ASN A 105 2.88 14.60 15.18
N ILE A 106 3.31 13.42 14.73
CA ILE A 106 2.85 12.13 15.29
C ILE A 106 3.96 11.12 15.56
N ALA A 107 4.92 10.98 14.65
CA ALA A 107 5.94 9.93 14.64
C ALA A 107 7.30 10.50 14.20
N SER A 108 7.96 11.19 15.14
CA SER A 108 9.33 11.68 15.03
C SER A 108 10.05 11.53 16.38
N PRO A 109 11.36 11.78 16.47
CA PRO A 109 12.09 11.68 17.73
C PRO A 109 11.50 12.56 18.86
N VAL A 110 10.80 13.66 18.54
CA VAL A 110 10.10 14.51 19.53
C VAL A 110 9.11 13.69 20.35
N GLN A 111 8.25 12.91 19.68
CA GLN A 111 7.24 12.10 20.32
C GLN A 111 7.85 10.82 20.88
N GLY A 112 8.79 10.18 20.17
CA GLY A 112 9.42 8.92 20.58
C GLY A 112 10.18 9.01 21.92
N ILE A 113 10.98 10.06 22.11
CA ILE A 113 11.70 10.30 23.37
C ILE A 113 10.74 10.42 24.57
N ARG A 114 9.53 10.96 24.35
CA ARG A 114 8.51 11.12 25.39
C ARG A 114 7.66 9.86 25.57
N SER A 115 7.21 9.22 24.49
CA SER A 115 6.26 8.10 24.57
C SER A 115 6.89 6.83 25.15
N ILE A 116 8.22 6.68 25.08
CA ILE A 116 8.88 5.49 25.65
C ILE A 116 8.63 5.32 27.16
N PHE A 117 8.40 6.41 27.88
CA PHE A 117 8.06 6.39 29.31
C PHE A 117 6.67 5.80 29.59
N ASP A 118 5.75 5.84 28.61
CA ASP A 118 4.41 5.24 28.76
C ASP A 118 4.48 3.70 28.79
N MET A 119 5.54 3.13 28.23
CA MET A 119 5.80 1.68 28.18
C MET A 119 6.54 1.16 29.42
N MET A 120 7.04 2.05 30.29
CA MET A 120 7.82 1.66 31.46
C MET A 120 6.90 1.27 32.63
N PRO A 121 7.24 0.19 33.38
CA PRO A 121 6.64 -0.07 34.69
C PRO A 121 6.75 1.17 35.59
N ASN A 122 5.76 1.38 36.47
CA ASN A 122 5.72 2.54 37.37
C ASN A 122 5.03 2.24 38.72
N GLU A 123 5.04 0.97 39.13
CA GLU A 123 4.34 0.48 40.32
C GLU A 123 5.24 0.45 41.56
N SER A 124 6.56 0.33 41.36
CA SER A 124 7.56 0.16 42.43
C SER A 124 8.52 1.34 42.54
N ALA A 125 9.23 1.44 43.67
CA ALA A 125 10.29 2.46 43.83
C ALA A 125 11.48 2.23 42.86
N GLU A 126 11.78 0.97 42.54
CA GLU A 126 12.83 0.59 41.58
C GLU A 126 12.44 0.99 40.14
N ASP A 127 11.15 0.87 39.81
CA ASP A 127 10.59 1.32 38.53
C ASP A 127 10.82 2.83 38.36
N TRP A 128 10.49 3.61 39.41
CA TRP A 128 10.68 5.06 39.40
C TRP A 128 12.14 5.50 39.44
N ASP A 129 13.02 4.73 40.08
CA ASP A 129 14.46 4.96 39.98
C ASP A 129 14.95 4.78 38.54
N THR A 130 14.49 3.75 37.83
CA THR A 130 14.80 3.50 36.41
C THR A 130 14.26 4.61 35.50
N ILE A 131 13.00 5.03 35.70
CA ILE A 131 12.40 6.18 35.00
C ILE A 131 13.24 7.44 35.24
N SER A 132 13.64 7.70 36.50
CA SER A 132 14.46 8.85 36.87
C SER A 132 15.83 8.81 36.18
N GLU A 133 16.46 7.64 36.09
CA GLU A 133 17.74 7.47 35.39
C GLU A 133 17.62 7.69 33.88
N ARG A 134 16.55 7.19 33.24
CA ARG A 134 16.26 7.49 31.83
C ARG A 134 15.98 8.97 31.60
N LEU A 135 15.23 9.64 32.48
CA LEU A 135 15.00 11.09 32.41
C LEU A 135 16.32 11.88 32.41
N ALA A 136 17.31 11.45 33.17
CA ALA A 136 18.64 12.07 33.17
C ALA A 136 19.39 11.94 31.82
N ARG A 137 18.94 11.06 30.91
CA ARG A 137 19.49 10.88 29.55
C ARG A 137 18.75 11.66 28.47
N VAL A 138 17.54 12.15 28.75
CA VAL A 138 16.74 12.96 27.81
C VAL A 138 17.53 14.14 27.22
N PRO A 139 18.29 14.93 28.02
CA PRO A 139 19.06 16.05 27.46
C PRO A 139 20.06 15.65 26.37
N ALA A 140 20.73 14.49 26.51
CA ALA A 140 21.69 14.02 25.52
C ALA A 140 21.01 13.53 24.24
N ALA A 141 19.91 12.80 24.36
CA ALA A 141 19.12 12.34 23.21
C ALA A 141 18.52 13.52 22.43
N VAL A 142 17.99 14.53 23.14
CA VAL A 142 17.45 15.74 22.53
C VAL A 142 18.53 16.57 21.84
N GLU A 143 19.71 16.72 22.43
CA GLU A 143 20.81 17.44 21.78
C GLU A 143 21.30 16.69 20.53
N GLY A 144 21.49 15.38 20.60
CA GLY A 144 21.86 14.58 19.43
C GLY A 144 20.83 14.71 18.30
N TYR A 145 19.55 14.68 18.62
CA TYR A 145 18.50 14.93 17.62
C TYR A 145 18.58 16.35 17.03
N ALA A 146 18.80 17.37 17.84
CA ALA A 146 19.00 18.75 17.37
C ALA A 146 20.25 18.87 16.47
N GLU A 147 21.33 18.14 16.76
CA GLU A 147 22.52 18.04 15.90
C GLU A 147 22.17 17.41 14.54
N SER A 148 21.36 16.34 14.52
CA SER A 148 20.89 15.70 13.28
C SER A 148 20.04 16.63 12.42
N LEU A 149 19.11 17.37 13.03
CA LEU A 149 18.30 18.37 12.32
C LEU A 149 19.17 19.48 11.71
N ARG A 150 20.12 20.02 12.48
CA ARG A 150 21.06 21.04 11.97
C ARG A 150 22.00 20.49 10.91
N TYR A 151 22.44 19.24 11.04
CA TYR A 151 23.26 18.57 10.05
C TYR A 151 22.52 18.45 8.72
N ALA A 152 21.29 17.94 8.74
CA ALA A 152 20.45 17.87 7.55
C ALA A 152 20.21 19.25 6.94
N ALA A 153 19.88 20.25 7.77
CA ALA A 153 19.68 21.63 7.35
C ALA A 153 20.90 22.21 6.64
N SER A 154 22.12 21.93 7.15
CA SER A 154 23.38 22.38 6.54
C SER A 154 23.63 21.82 5.13
N LYS A 155 22.90 20.76 4.76
CA LYS A 155 22.95 20.08 3.46
C LYS A 155 21.69 20.35 2.62
N GLY A 156 20.76 21.17 3.10
CA GLY A 156 19.50 21.48 2.42
C GLY A 156 18.34 20.54 2.75
N GLY A 157 18.52 19.58 3.65
CA GLY A 157 17.46 18.69 4.14
C GLY A 157 16.67 19.33 5.28
N LEU A 158 15.56 19.99 4.98
CA LEU A 158 14.66 20.59 5.97
C LEU A 158 13.23 20.12 5.76
N ALA A 159 12.59 19.65 6.83
CA ALA A 159 11.14 19.47 6.85
C ALA A 159 10.42 20.83 6.69
N ALA A 160 9.19 20.79 6.19
CA ALA A 160 8.37 21.98 5.97
C ALA A 160 8.22 22.82 7.25
N LYS A 161 8.17 24.14 7.08
CA LYS A 161 8.07 25.12 8.17
C LYS A 161 6.94 24.79 9.15
N ARG A 162 5.79 24.33 8.63
CA ARG A 162 4.64 23.93 9.44
C ARG A 162 5.01 22.83 10.43
N GLN A 163 5.71 21.79 10.00
CA GLN A 163 6.09 20.67 10.85
C GLN A 163 7.11 21.08 11.90
N GLN A 164 8.05 21.98 11.56
CA GLN A 164 8.96 22.57 12.54
C GLN A 164 8.19 23.28 13.65
N LEU A 165 7.24 24.15 13.29
CA LEU A 165 6.44 24.90 14.27
C LEU A 165 5.54 24.00 15.13
N ILE A 166 4.99 22.92 14.56
CA ILE A 166 4.25 21.92 15.33
C ILE A 166 5.18 21.18 16.30
N GLY A 167 6.38 20.79 15.87
CA GLY A 167 7.40 20.20 16.73
C GLY A 167 7.77 21.13 17.91
N ALA A 168 7.89 22.43 17.66
CA ALA A 168 8.10 23.44 18.70
C ALA A 168 6.93 23.52 19.68
N GLU A 169 5.70 23.59 19.17
CA GLU A 169 4.48 23.63 19.99
C GLU A 169 4.36 22.39 20.88
N GLN A 170 4.54 21.19 20.32
CA GLN A 170 4.46 19.94 21.07
C GLN A 170 5.55 19.86 22.13
N SER A 171 6.78 20.23 21.79
CA SER A 171 7.90 20.29 22.73
C SER A 171 7.60 21.20 23.92
N ARG A 172 7.02 22.39 23.67
CA ARG A 172 6.58 23.30 24.73
C ARG A 172 5.38 22.76 25.51
N SER A 173 4.50 21.97 24.88
CA SER A 173 3.34 21.39 25.55
C SER A 173 3.76 20.37 26.62
N PHE A 174 4.79 19.57 26.35
CA PHE A 174 5.30 18.57 27.28
C PHE A 174 5.95 19.17 28.54
N THR A 175 6.36 20.44 28.49
CA THR A 175 7.10 21.14 29.56
C THR A 175 6.20 22.01 30.45
N LYS A 176 4.93 22.21 30.07
CA LYS A 176 3.95 22.96 30.88
C LYS A 176 3.78 22.35 32.26
N ALA A 177 3.31 23.14 33.23
CA ALA A 177 3.10 22.67 34.61
C ALA A 177 2.12 21.48 34.71
N ASP A 178 1.16 21.41 33.80
CA ASP A 178 0.21 20.30 33.58
C ASP A 178 0.62 19.38 32.41
N GLY A 179 1.81 19.60 31.84
CA GLY A 179 2.38 18.82 30.76
C GLY A 179 2.97 17.48 31.23
N PHE A 180 3.42 16.68 30.27
CA PHE A 180 3.87 15.31 30.51
C PHE A 180 4.98 15.21 31.56
N PHE A 181 6.12 15.91 31.37
CA PHE A 181 7.28 15.71 32.25
C PHE A 181 6.99 16.13 33.70
N PRO A 182 6.38 17.30 33.99
CA PRO A 182 6.00 17.65 35.36
C PRO A 182 4.97 16.70 35.98
N SER A 183 4.08 16.11 35.18
CA SER A 183 3.09 15.15 35.68
C SER A 183 3.73 13.89 36.28
N LEU A 184 4.92 13.48 35.82
CA LEU A 184 5.64 12.30 36.33
C LEU A 184 6.00 12.43 37.81
N VAL A 185 6.36 13.62 38.27
CA VAL A 185 6.64 13.88 39.70
C VAL A 185 5.40 13.60 40.53
N THR A 186 4.25 14.12 40.09
CA THR A 186 2.97 13.93 40.78
C THR A 186 2.53 12.48 40.74
N LYS A 187 2.64 11.83 39.58
CA LYS A 187 2.27 10.43 39.36
C LYS A 187 3.10 9.47 40.21
N SER A 188 4.38 9.79 40.47
CA SER A 188 5.28 8.91 41.22
C SER A 188 4.88 8.66 42.67
N GLY A 189 4.20 9.60 43.32
CA GLY A 189 3.92 9.53 44.76
C GLY A 189 5.17 9.47 45.66
N LEU A 190 6.37 9.66 45.10
CA LEU A 190 7.62 9.62 45.87
C LEU A 190 7.74 10.80 46.84
N GLU A 191 8.50 10.59 47.91
CA GLU A 191 8.83 11.59 48.94
C GLU A 191 10.35 11.67 49.20
N GLY A 192 10.79 12.77 49.81
CA GLY A 192 12.18 12.94 50.25
C GLY A 192 13.21 12.93 49.11
N PRO A 193 14.42 12.39 49.33
CA PRO A 193 15.52 12.46 48.35
C PRO A 193 15.22 11.84 46.98
N ALA A 194 14.40 10.77 46.93
CA ALA A 194 14.02 10.12 45.68
C ALA A 194 13.13 11.04 44.82
N ARG A 195 12.18 11.74 45.46
CA ARG A 195 11.37 12.77 44.82
C ARG A 195 12.23 13.93 44.32
N GLU A 196 13.15 14.42 45.14
CA GLU A 196 14.06 15.52 44.76
C GLU A 196 14.93 15.16 43.54
N LYS A 197 15.45 13.93 43.49
CA LYS A 197 16.19 13.40 42.32
C LYS A 197 15.31 13.36 41.07
N LEU A 198 14.09 12.83 41.18
CA LEU A 198 13.14 12.79 40.07
C LEU A 198 12.79 14.20 39.57
N GLU A 199 12.49 15.14 40.48
CA GLU A 199 12.20 16.54 40.14
C GLU A 199 13.38 17.21 39.41
N GLN A 200 14.62 16.96 39.84
CA GLN A 200 15.81 17.45 39.14
C GLN A 200 15.91 16.93 37.71
N ASN A 201 15.71 15.62 37.50
CA ASN A 201 15.79 15.01 36.17
C ASN A 201 14.62 15.42 35.27
N VAL A 202 13.42 15.61 35.83
CA VAL A 202 12.27 16.20 35.13
C VAL A 202 12.58 17.63 34.67
N ASN A 203 13.19 18.45 35.53
CA ASN A 203 13.57 19.81 35.16
C ASN A 203 14.61 19.82 34.03
N LEU A 204 15.59 18.92 34.06
CA LEU A 204 16.57 18.76 32.97
C LEU A 204 15.90 18.36 31.64
N ALA A 205 14.94 17.42 31.68
CA ALA A 205 14.15 17.05 30.50
C ALA A 205 13.33 18.23 29.97
N CYS A 206 12.70 19.02 30.87
CA CYS A 206 11.94 20.21 30.50
C CYS A 206 12.81 21.29 29.84
N GLU A 207 14.01 21.54 30.39
CA GLU A 207 14.98 22.47 29.80
C GLU A 207 15.44 22.00 28.42
N ALA A 208 15.69 20.70 28.25
CA ALA A 208 16.09 20.13 26.96
C ALA A 208 15.00 20.31 25.89
N TYR A 209 13.74 19.97 26.20
CA TYR A 209 12.63 20.17 25.26
C TYR A 209 12.32 21.65 24.98
N THR A 210 12.56 22.53 25.96
CA THR A 210 12.44 23.98 25.73
C THR A 210 13.47 24.46 24.71
N LYS A 211 14.73 24.00 24.82
CA LYS A 211 15.77 24.28 23.82
C LYS A 211 15.44 23.65 22.47
N LEU A 212 14.91 22.43 22.44
CA LEU A 212 14.49 21.78 21.19
C LEU A 212 13.42 22.61 20.46
N ALA A 213 12.46 23.19 21.19
CA ALA A 213 11.49 24.11 20.60
C ALA A 213 12.15 25.34 19.96
N GLU A 214 13.17 25.91 20.61
CA GLU A 214 13.95 27.02 20.05
C GLU A 214 14.72 26.60 18.79
N VAL A 215 15.26 25.38 18.74
CA VAL A 215 15.90 24.83 17.53
C VAL A 215 14.90 24.72 16.38
N PHE A 216 13.70 24.22 16.66
CA PHE A 216 12.66 24.16 15.63
C PHE A 216 12.25 25.54 15.12
N GLU A 217 12.10 26.51 16.00
CA GLU A 217 11.80 27.91 15.64
C GLU A 217 12.94 28.54 14.81
N GLU A 218 14.19 28.27 15.16
CA GLU A 218 15.39 28.66 14.40
C GLU A 218 15.37 28.06 12.99
N LEU A 219 15.18 26.75 12.87
CA LEU A 219 15.15 26.05 11.58
C LEU A 219 13.95 26.47 10.72
N ALA A 220 12.82 26.80 11.35
CA ALA A 220 11.62 27.28 10.67
C ALA A 220 11.82 28.61 9.91
N GLU A 221 12.82 29.41 10.26
CA GLU A 221 13.12 30.68 9.55
C GLU A 221 13.57 30.44 8.10
N ASN A 222 14.23 29.31 7.84
CA ASN A 222 14.77 28.94 6.53
C ASN A 222 14.11 27.68 5.93
N ALA A 223 13.13 27.10 6.63
CA ALA A 223 12.41 25.92 6.17
C ALA A 223 11.49 26.24 4.98
N PRO A 224 11.21 25.26 4.08
CA PRO A 224 10.26 25.44 2.99
C PRO A 224 8.87 25.82 3.52
N GLU A 225 8.25 26.84 2.93
CA GLU A 225 6.83 27.18 3.19
C GLU A 225 5.87 26.14 2.61
N LYS A 226 6.32 25.40 1.58
CA LYS A 226 5.54 24.37 0.91
C LYS A 226 5.55 23.09 1.75
N ASP A 227 4.35 22.53 1.98
CA ASP A 227 4.19 21.27 2.71
C ASP A 227 4.49 20.02 1.83
N ALA A 228 4.39 20.14 0.50
CA ALA A 228 4.69 19.05 -0.43
C ALA A 228 6.18 18.67 -0.40
N VAL A 229 6.48 17.37 -0.35
CA VAL A 229 7.86 16.85 -0.26
C VAL A 229 8.50 16.62 -1.64
N GLY A 230 7.70 16.58 -2.70
CA GLY A 230 8.14 16.28 -4.05
C GLY A 230 8.26 14.78 -4.32
N ARG A 231 8.25 14.41 -5.61
CA ARG A 231 8.09 13.02 -6.08
C ARG A 231 9.16 12.06 -5.56
N GLU A 232 10.44 12.46 -5.57
CA GLU A 232 11.54 11.60 -5.14
C GLU A 232 11.44 11.22 -3.66
N ALA A 233 11.27 12.22 -2.78
CA ALA A 233 11.08 11.98 -1.35
C ALA A 233 9.76 11.27 -1.07
N TYR A 234 8.71 11.57 -1.84
CA TYR A 234 7.42 10.90 -1.75
C TYR A 234 7.53 9.40 -2.04
N GLN A 235 8.30 9.02 -3.06
CA GLN A 235 8.46 7.61 -3.44
C GLN A 235 9.15 6.80 -2.33
N LEU A 236 10.17 7.38 -1.70
CA LEU A 236 10.83 6.78 -0.52
C LEU A 236 9.87 6.67 0.67
N GLY A 237 9.08 7.71 0.93
CA GLY A 237 8.06 7.70 1.98
C GLY A 237 6.98 6.63 1.73
N SER A 238 6.43 6.59 0.52
CA SER A 238 5.43 5.60 0.09
C SER A 238 5.96 4.17 0.22
N ARG A 239 7.19 3.89 -0.26
CA ARG A 239 7.84 2.58 -0.10
C ARG A 239 8.06 2.19 1.36
N THR A 240 8.31 3.13 2.26
CA THR A 240 8.43 2.83 3.70
C THR A 240 7.15 2.18 4.21
N PHE A 241 6.00 2.69 3.77
CA PHE A 241 4.71 2.21 4.26
C PHE A 241 4.12 1.08 3.42
N LEU A 242 4.39 0.98 2.12
CA LEU A 242 3.84 -0.07 1.25
C LEU A 242 4.79 -1.25 1.03
N GLY A 243 6.09 -1.01 1.01
CA GLY A 243 7.07 -2.01 0.55
C GLY A 243 6.92 -2.40 -0.92
N GLU A 244 6.40 -1.47 -1.72
CA GLU A 244 6.34 -1.53 -3.17
C GLU A 244 6.41 -0.09 -3.72
N GLU A 245 7.05 0.06 -4.87
CA GLU A 245 7.07 1.29 -5.65
C GLU A 245 5.74 1.44 -6.39
N ILE A 246 5.11 2.62 -6.25
CA ILE A 246 3.83 2.90 -6.90
C ILE A 246 4.03 3.73 -8.17
N ASP A 247 3.14 3.51 -9.14
CA ASP A 247 2.84 4.50 -10.18
C ASP A 247 1.95 5.59 -9.54
N VAL A 248 2.50 6.79 -9.38
CA VAL A 248 1.86 7.92 -8.69
C VAL A 248 0.56 8.34 -9.37
N GLU A 249 0.56 8.44 -10.69
CA GLU A 249 -0.59 8.83 -11.48
C GLU A 249 -1.69 7.78 -11.41
N GLU A 250 -1.33 6.51 -11.54
CA GLU A 250 -2.27 5.38 -11.47
C GLU A 250 -2.90 5.25 -10.08
N ALA A 251 -2.09 5.30 -9.03
CA ALA A 251 -2.58 5.20 -7.66
C ALA A 251 -3.48 6.39 -7.30
N TYR A 252 -3.17 7.59 -7.83
CA TYR A 252 -4.01 8.76 -7.69
C TYR A 252 -5.35 8.60 -8.40
N GLU A 253 -5.36 8.16 -9.66
CA GLU A 253 -6.57 7.90 -10.44
C GLU A 253 -7.46 6.85 -9.75
N PHE A 254 -6.87 5.73 -9.31
CA PHE A 254 -7.55 4.72 -8.51
C PHE A 254 -8.20 5.32 -7.25
N GLY A 255 -7.46 6.17 -6.50
CA GLY A 255 -7.99 6.82 -5.31
C GLY A 255 -9.21 7.70 -5.60
N VAL A 256 -9.20 8.40 -6.74
CA VAL A 256 -10.31 9.27 -7.19
C VAL A 256 -11.53 8.45 -7.58
N GLU A 257 -11.33 7.36 -8.31
CA GLU A 257 -12.41 6.44 -8.70
C GLU A 257 -13.03 5.76 -7.48
N GLU A 258 -12.19 5.22 -6.59
CA GLU A 258 -12.64 4.52 -5.39
C GLU A 258 -13.38 5.47 -4.43
N LEU A 259 -12.88 6.69 -4.24
CA LEU A 259 -13.57 7.69 -3.43
C LEU A 259 -14.97 8.02 -3.99
N THR A 260 -15.08 8.17 -5.30
CA THR A 260 -16.36 8.42 -5.98
C THR A 260 -17.33 7.26 -5.79
N ARG A 261 -16.85 6.03 -6.03
CA ARG A 261 -17.63 4.80 -5.87
C ARG A 261 -18.17 4.66 -4.44
N LEU A 262 -17.33 4.92 -3.44
CA LEU A 262 -17.71 4.85 -2.02
C LEU A 262 -18.76 5.89 -1.65
N ILE A 263 -18.65 7.12 -2.15
CA ILE A 263 -19.65 8.16 -1.93
C ILE A 263 -21.01 7.76 -2.51
N ASP A 264 -21.02 7.16 -3.70
CA ASP A 264 -22.26 6.71 -4.32
C ASP A 264 -22.86 5.50 -3.59
N GLU A 265 -22.04 4.57 -3.10
CA GLU A 265 -22.49 3.48 -2.22
C GLU A 265 -23.12 4.03 -0.92
N GLN A 266 -22.49 5.04 -0.31
CA GLN A 266 -23.02 5.72 0.88
C GLN A 266 -24.36 6.38 0.62
N LYS A 267 -24.54 7.06 -0.52
CA LYS A 267 -25.83 7.67 -0.90
C LYS A 267 -26.95 6.64 -1.02
N GLN A 268 -26.65 5.45 -1.57
CA GLN A 268 -27.63 4.37 -1.66
C GLN A 268 -28.04 3.84 -0.29
N VAL A 269 -27.08 3.65 0.63
CA VAL A 269 -27.34 3.24 2.01
C VAL A 269 -28.12 4.34 2.76
N ALA A 270 -27.70 5.61 2.61
CA ALA A 270 -28.37 6.75 3.20
C ALA A 270 -29.83 6.89 2.72
N SER A 271 -30.11 6.59 1.44
CA SER A 271 -31.48 6.58 0.91
C SER A 271 -32.38 5.59 1.64
N ARG A 272 -31.88 4.37 1.90
CA ARG A 272 -32.62 3.35 2.66
C ARG A 272 -32.82 3.76 4.12
N LEU A 273 -31.79 4.32 4.77
CA LEU A 273 -31.88 4.82 6.14
C LEU A 273 -32.88 5.98 6.27
N ASN A 274 -32.80 6.97 5.39
CA ASN A 274 -33.70 8.12 5.39
C ASN A 274 -35.16 7.71 5.13
N ALA A 275 -35.38 6.70 4.28
CA ALA A 275 -36.69 6.08 4.10
C ALA A 275 -37.15 5.32 5.35
N HIS A 276 -36.26 4.56 6.00
CA HIS A 276 -36.54 3.83 7.23
C HIS A 276 -36.96 4.76 8.38
N TYR A 277 -36.21 5.83 8.60
CA TYR A 277 -36.50 6.84 9.62
C TYR A 277 -37.61 7.83 9.23
N GLY A 278 -38.04 7.83 7.96
CA GLY A 278 -39.09 8.73 7.47
C GLY A 278 -38.73 10.22 7.57
N ASN A 279 -37.44 10.56 7.49
CA ASN A 279 -36.93 11.92 7.75
C ASN A 279 -36.97 12.85 6.52
N GLY A 280 -37.30 12.31 5.33
CA GLY A 280 -37.38 13.07 4.08
C GLY A 280 -36.02 13.50 3.49
N GLY A 281 -34.91 12.95 4.00
CA GLY A 281 -33.54 13.32 3.61
C GLY A 281 -33.08 12.84 2.24
N GLY A 282 -33.87 12.04 1.52
CA GLY A 282 -33.47 11.49 0.22
C GLY A 282 -32.20 10.66 0.34
N ASP A 283 -31.20 10.92 -0.49
CA ASP A 283 -29.87 10.29 -0.47
C ASP A 283 -28.84 11.04 0.41
N SER A 284 -29.28 12.04 1.20
CA SER A 284 -28.40 12.80 2.08
C SER A 284 -27.80 11.92 3.18
N ILE A 285 -26.46 11.78 3.14
CA ILE A 285 -25.66 11.08 4.14
C ILE A 285 -25.77 11.78 5.50
N ASP A 286 -25.72 13.12 5.53
CA ASP A 286 -25.82 13.88 6.77
C ASP A 286 -27.18 13.70 7.46
N ALA A 287 -28.27 13.61 6.69
CA ALA A 287 -29.59 13.34 7.25
C ALA A 287 -29.68 11.93 7.86
N ALA A 288 -29.07 10.93 7.20
CA ALA A 288 -29.03 9.57 7.69
C ALA A 288 -28.21 9.47 8.99
N MET A 289 -27.03 10.08 9.01
CA MET A 289 -26.19 10.17 10.21
C MET A 289 -26.89 10.88 11.37
N ALA A 290 -27.61 11.98 11.10
CA ALA A 290 -28.37 12.68 12.13
C ALA A 290 -29.46 11.79 12.74
N SER A 291 -30.13 10.96 11.93
CA SER A 291 -31.11 9.98 12.44
C SER A 291 -30.46 8.86 13.25
N LEU A 292 -29.36 8.28 12.77
CA LEU A 292 -28.61 7.26 13.53
C LEU A 292 -28.07 7.81 14.87
N ASN A 293 -27.59 9.05 14.87
CA ASN A 293 -27.13 9.74 16.07
C ASN A 293 -28.27 10.15 17.01
N ALA A 294 -29.51 10.23 16.55
CA ALA A 294 -30.67 10.50 17.40
C ALA A 294 -31.34 9.22 17.92
N ASP A 295 -30.96 8.05 17.40
CA ASP A 295 -31.55 6.77 17.75
C ASP A 295 -30.94 6.22 19.04
N GLU A 296 -31.66 6.37 20.14
CA GLU A 296 -31.26 5.86 21.47
C GLU A 296 -31.09 4.33 21.52
N SER A 297 -31.62 3.58 20.55
CA SER A 297 -31.38 2.13 20.49
C SER A 297 -29.97 1.76 20.02
N LEU A 298 -29.24 2.71 19.41
CA LEU A 298 -27.86 2.56 18.94
C LEU A 298 -26.84 3.14 19.95
N VAL A 299 -27.29 3.48 21.15
CA VAL A 299 -26.49 4.13 22.19
C VAL A 299 -26.22 3.16 23.33
N LEU A 300 -24.95 2.98 23.65
CA LEU A 300 -24.50 2.32 24.86
C LEU A 300 -24.20 3.36 25.94
N HIS A 301 -24.55 3.04 27.17
CA HIS A 301 -24.20 3.83 28.36
C HIS A 301 -23.29 3.02 29.26
N GLY A 302 -22.20 3.59 29.77
CA GLY A 302 -21.26 2.86 30.59
C GLY A 302 -20.17 2.16 29.78
N THR A 303 -18.92 2.35 30.18
CA THR A 303 -17.75 1.64 29.62
C THR A 303 -17.82 0.13 29.85
N ASP A 304 -18.51 -0.35 30.89
CA ASP A 304 -18.78 -1.79 31.11
C ASP A 304 -19.63 -2.39 29.98
N ASN A 305 -20.69 -1.68 29.56
CA ASN A 305 -21.54 -2.13 28.46
C ASN A 305 -20.81 -2.03 27.12
N LEU A 306 -19.98 -1.00 26.94
CA LEU A 306 -19.10 -0.87 25.77
C LEU A 306 -18.14 -2.06 25.65
N LYS A 307 -17.47 -2.39 26.76
CA LYS A 307 -16.56 -3.54 26.84
C LYS A 307 -17.27 -4.86 26.55
N ALA A 308 -18.45 -5.06 27.14
CA ALA A 308 -19.26 -6.26 26.90
C ALA A 308 -19.68 -6.38 25.43
N TRP A 309 -20.14 -5.29 24.81
CA TRP A 309 -20.51 -5.26 23.39
C TRP A 309 -19.33 -5.61 22.47
N MET A 310 -18.15 -5.00 22.68
CA MET A 310 -16.94 -5.33 21.91
C MET A 310 -16.56 -6.81 22.05
N GLN A 311 -16.65 -7.33 23.28
CA GLN A 311 -16.30 -8.72 23.58
C GLN A 311 -17.27 -9.70 22.91
N GLU A 312 -18.58 -9.44 23.01
CA GLU A 312 -19.60 -10.28 22.37
C GLU A 312 -19.43 -10.35 20.85
N LEU A 313 -19.16 -9.20 20.22
CA LEU A 313 -18.92 -9.08 18.79
C LEU A 313 -17.65 -9.83 18.36
N SER A 314 -16.55 -9.65 19.10
CA SER A 314 -15.27 -10.31 18.85
C SER A 314 -15.37 -11.84 19.02
N ASP A 315 -15.99 -12.29 20.11
CA ASP A 315 -16.17 -13.72 20.40
C ASP A 315 -17.09 -14.38 19.37
N ALA A 316 -18.11 -13.68 18.85
CA ALA A 316 -18.95 -14.17 17.77
C ALA A 316 -18.15 -14.34 16.48
N ALA A 317 -17.38 -13.33 16.07
CA ALA A 317 -16.52 -13.42 14.89
C ALA A 317 -15.53 -14.60 14.99
N ILE A 318 -14.89 -14.80 16.16
CA ILE A 318 -13.99 -15.94 16.38
C ILE A 318 -14.73 -17.28 16.18
N ARG A 319 -15.91 -17.45 16.81
CA ARG A 319 -16.66 -18.70 16.71
C ARG A 319 -17.13 -19.01 15.29
N ASP A 320 -17.61 -18.00 14.57
CA ASP A 320 -18.30 -18.20 13.30
C ASP A 320 -17.32 -18.32 12.11
N LEU A 321 -16.16 -17.66 12.21
CA LEU A 321 -15.11 -17.67 11.18
C LEU A 321 -14.14 -18.86 11.31
N ALA A 322 -14.01 -19.45 12.50
CA ALA A 322 -13.11 -20.56 12.76
C ALA A 322 -13.50 -21.82 11.96
N GLY A 323 -12.53 -22.37 11.22
CA GLY A 323 -12.68 -23.58 10.42
C GLY A 323 -13.44 -23.41 9.10
N THR A 324 -14.07 -22.25 8.89
CA THR A 324 -14.80 -21.88 7.65
C THR A 324 -13.96 -20.98 6.77
N HIS A 325 -13.64 -19.77 7.26
CA HIS A 325 -12.90 -18.73 6.54
C HIS A 325 -11.47 -18.58 7.04
N PHE A 326 -11.19 -19.01 8.27
CA PHE A 326 -9.89 -18.91 8.91
C PHE A 326 -9.53 -20.18 9.68
N ASP A 327 -8.25 -20.52 9.69
CA ASP A 327 -7.70 -21.43 10.70
C ASP A 327 -7.33 -20.58 11.93
N ILE A 328 -8.11 -20.68 13.02
CA ILE A 328 -7.89 -19.93 14.26
C ILE A 328 -7.39 -20.89 15.35
N PRO A 329 -6.08 -20.89 15.67
CA PRO A 329 -5.50 -21.70 16.74
C PRO A 329 -6.06 -21.34 18.12
N GLU A 330 -6.00 -22.28 19.07
CA GLU A 330 -6.54 -22.10 20.43
C GLU A 330 -5.96 -20.86 21.11
N GLU A 331 -4.68 -20.59 20.88
CA GLU A 331 -3.94 -19.43 21.40
C GLU A 331 -4.54 -18.08 20.94
N LEU A 332 -5.21 -18.06 19.77
CA LEU A 332 -5.86 -16.88 19.19
C LEU A 332 -7.38 -16.87 19.36
N THR A 333 -7.94 -17.82 20.13
CA THR A 333 -9.38 -17.78 20.47
C THR A 333 -9.69 -16.78 21.58
N ARG A 334 -8.65 -16.25 22.24
CA ARG A 334 -8.79 -15.31 23.35
C ARG A 334 -8.29 -13.92 22.93
N LEU A 335 -9.25 -13.04 22.65
CA LEU A 335 -9.06 -11.60 22.48
C LEU A 335 -9.74 -10.89 23.66
N GLU A 336 -9.02 -10.12 24.46
CA GLU A 336 -9.61 -9.33 25.55
C GLU A 336 -9.95 -7.91 25.06
N CYS A 337 -11.22 -7.53 25.10
CA CYS A 337 -11.64 -6.16 24.83
C CYS A 337 -11.51 -5.31 26.10
N MET A 338 -10.92 -4.12 26.02
CA MET A 338 -10.49 -3.32 27.16
C MET A 338 -10.81 -1.84 26.95
N ILE A 339 -10.77 -1.07 28.04
CA ILE A 339 -10.99 0.39 28.05
C ILE A 339 -9.69 1.06 28.46
N ALA A 340 -9.34 2.14 27.77
CA ALA A 340 -8.22 3.02 28.08
C ALA A 340 -8.73 4.45 28.35
N GLU A 341 -7.94 5.22 29.11
CA GLU A 341 -8.15 6.66 29.35
C GLU A 341 -6.82 7.39 29.13
N THR A 342 -6.17 7.08 28.00
CA THR A 342 -4.82 7.58 27.67
C THR A 342 -4.86 8.94 26.97
N GLY A 343 -6.01 9.33 26.41
CA GLY A 343 -6.17 10.57 25.66
C GLY A 343 -5.59 10.53 24.24
N ALA A 344 -5.16 9.36 23.77
CA ALA A 344 -4.80 9.07 22.39
C ALA A 344 -6.04 9.03 21.47
N GLY A 345 -7.19 8.63 22.03
CA GLY A 345 -8.46 8.49 21.33
C GLY A 345 -8.53 7.27 20.41
N GLY A 346 -9.75 6.82 20.09
CA GLY A 346 -10.01 5.72 19.15
C GLY A 346 -9.84 4.32 19.73
N ILE A 347 -9.94 3.30 18.86
CA ILE A 347 -9.74 1.90 19.20
C ILE A 347 -8.36 1.48 18.65
N TYR A 348 -7.60 0.71 19.41
CA TYR A 348 -6.29 0.19 18.99
C TYR A 348 -6.04 -1.23 19.51
N TYR A 349 -5.17 -1.97 18.82
CA TYR A 349 -4.81 -3.33 19.16
C TYR A 349 -3.41 -3.47 19.75
N THR A 350 -3.26 -4.36 20.73
CA THR A 350 -1.96 -4.84 21.23
C THR A 350 -1.86 -6.35 21.07
N GLY A 351 -0.79 -6.81 20.43
CA GLY A 351 -0.52 -8.23 20.20
C GLY A 351 -0.33 -9.06 21.48
N PRO A 352 -0.53 -10.39 21.39
CA PRO A 352 -0.17 -11.30 22.47
C PRO A 352 1.33 -11.21 22.81
N SER A 353 1.71 -11.61 24.02
CA SER A 353 3.13 -11.79 24.35
C SER A 353 3.74 -12.95 23.55
N GLU A 354 5.07 -13.00 23.40
CA GLU A 354 5.75 -14.06 22.62
C GLU A 354 5.42 -15.48 23.14
N ASP A 355 5.17 -15.61 24.44
CA ASP A 355 4.79 -16.86 25.12
C ASP A 355 3.28 -17.06 25.27
N PHE A 356 2.46 -16.15 24.73
CA PHE A 356 1.00 -16.12 24.82
C PHE A 356 0.42 -16.09 26.26
N SER A 357 1.23 -15.79 27.27
CA SER A 357 0.76 -15.60 28.65
C SER A 357 -0.15 -14.38 28.79
N ARG A 358 0.11 -13.32 28.01
CA ARG A 358 -0.81 -12.22 27.74
C ARG A 358 -1.47 -12.44 26.38
N PRO A 359 -2.81 -12.50 26.29
CA PRO A 359 -3.51 -12.62 25.02
C PRO A 359 -3.44 -11.30 24.24
N GLY A 360 -3.86 -11.33 22.98
CA GLY A 360 -4.13 -10.10 22.25
C GLY A 360 -5.23 -9.29 22.96
N ARG A 361 -5.12 -7.96 22.90
CA ARG A 361 -6.11 -7.05 23.48
C ARG A 361 -6.49 -5.96 22.51
N MET A 362 -7.78 -5.68 22.42
CA MET A 362 -8.32 -4.51 21.75
C MET A 362 -8.71 -3.49 22.81
N TRP A 363 -8.31 -2.24 22.63
CA TRP A 363 -8.51 -1.16 23.59
C TRP A 363 -9.34 -0.07 22.96
N TRP A 364 -10.40 0.38 23.63
CA TRP A 364 -11.08 1.63 23.28
C TRP A 364 -10.62 2.73 24.24
N ASP A 365 -9.92 3.73 23.73
CA ASP A 365 -9.53 4.91 24.50
C ASP A 365 -10.67 5.94 24.55
N THR A 366 -11.28 6.07 25.72
CA THR A 366 -12.44 6.93 25.93
C THR A 366 -11.99 8.24 26.59
N PRO A 367 -12.37 9.41 26.04
CA PRO A 367 -12.05 10.68 26.68
C PRO A 367 -12.65 10.76 28.08
N ALA A 368 -11.91 11.36 29.02
CA ALA A 368 -12.33 11.48 30.40
C ALA A 368 -13.73 12.13 30.51
N GLY A 369 -14.66 11.42 31.17
CA GLY A 369 -16.03 11.89 31.39
C GLY A 369 -17.01 11.59 30.26
N VAL A 370 -16.59 10.90 29.19
CA VAL A 370 -17.51 10.36 28.16
C VAL A 370 -18.05 9.02 28.63
N ASP A 371 -19.38 8.90 28.71
CA ASP A 371 -20.08 7.68 29.19
C ASP A 371 -21.16 7.18 28.23
N THR A 372 -21.16 7.70 27.01
CA THR A 372 -22.16 7.42 25.97
C THR A 372 -21.44 7.11 24.66
N PHE A 373 -21.75 5.96 24.07
CA PHE A 373 -21.04 5.43 22.90
C PHE A 373 -22.02 5.01 21.82
N ARG A 374 -21.69 5.27 20.55
CA ARG A 374 -22.53 4.90 19.41
C ARG A 374 -21.86 3.74 18.68
N THR A 375 -22.57 2.64 18.52
CA THR A 375 -21.97 1.40 18.00
C THR A 375 -22.05 1.28 16.49
N TRP A 376 -22.99 1.99 15.86
CA TRP A 376 -23.23 1.89 14.41
C TRP A 376 -21.98 2.28 13.59
N SER A 377 -21.20 3.27 14.04
CA SER A 377 -19.96 3.67 13.36
C SER A 377 -18.76 2.80 13.70
N GLU A 378 -18.78 2.14 14.87
CA GLU A 378 -17.59 1.49 15.44
C GLU A 378 -17.57 -0.03 15.28
N THR A 379 -18.66 -0.62 14.80
CA THR A 379 -18.73 -2.07 14.51
C THR A 379 -17.62 -2.50 13.54
N THR A 380 -17.36 -1.70 12.50
CA THR A 380 -16.27 -1.94 11.54
C THR A 380 -14.89 -1.89 12.22
N THR A 381 -14.71 -0.96 13.14
CA THR A 381 -13.45 -0.74 13.87
C THR A 381 -13.15 -1.92 14.81
N VAL A 382 -14.17 -2.54 15.40
CA VAL A 382 -14.00 -3.78 16.17
C VAL A 382 -13.48 -4.93 15.29
N TYR A 383 -13.95 -5.05 14.05
CA TYR A 383 -13.41 -6.07 13.13
C TYR A 383 -12.01 -5.73 12.63
N HIS A 384 -11.72 -4.44 12.43
CA HIS A 384 -10.42 -3.91 12.02
C HIS A 384 -9.33 -4.21 13.07
N GLU A 385 -9.57 -3.82 14.33
CA GLU A 385 -8.61 -3.98 15.43
C GLU A 385 -8.65 -5.38 16.04
N GLY A 386 -9.81 -6.03 15.98
CA GLY A 386 -10.04 -7.38 16.50
C GLY A 386 -9.95 -8.44 15.42
N VAL A 387 -11.06 -9.18 15.23
CA VAL A 387 -11.14 -10.35 14.35
C VAL A 387 -12.11 -10.07 13.21
N PRO A 388 -11.74 -10.31 11.94
CA PRO A 388 -10.52 -11.00 11.49
C PRO A 388 -9.31 -10.08 11.19
N GLY A 389 -9.34 -8.81 11.59
CA GLY A 389 -8.26 -7.84 11.33
C GLY A 389 -6.97 -8.08 12.11
N HIS A 390 -6.50 -7.08 12.87
CA HIS A 390 -5.17 -7.11 13.50
C HIS A 390 -4.95 -8.29 14.45
N HIS A 391 -5.99 -8.78 15.16
CA HIS A 391 -5.81 -9.90 16.07
C HIS A 391 -5.35 -11.17 15.36
N LEU A 392 -5.97 -11.51 14.22
CA LEU A 392 -5.55 -12.70 13.47
C LEU A 392 -4.21 -12.48 12.77
N GLN A 393 -3.96 -11.29 12.24
CA GLN A 393 -2.71 -11.00 11.52
C GLN A 393 -1.49 -11.01 12.44
N VAL A 394 -1.50 -10.19 13.50
CA VAL A 394 -0.39 -10.09 14.45
C VAL A 394 -0.26 -11.37 15.27
N GLY A 395 -1.39 -11.92 15.72
CA GLY A 395 -1.41 -13.17 16.47
C GLY A 395 -0.81 -14.34 15.68
N THR A 396 -1.15 -14.47 14.40
CA THR A 396 -0.57 -15.52 13.53
C THR A 396 0.91 -15.30 13.31
N GLN A 397 1.36 -14.06 13.06
CA GLN A 397 2.78 -13.74 12.95
C GLN A 397 3.56 -14.19 14.20
N GLN A 398 3.02 -13.92 15.39
CA GLN A 398 3.64 -14.33 16.66
C GLN A 398 3.70 -15.86 16.81
N LEU A 399 2.67 -16.60 16.35
CA LEU A 399 2.68 -18.07 16.35
C LEU A 399 3.74 -18.67 15.41
N GLN A 400 4.15 -17.92 14.39
CA GLN A 400 5.17 -18.40 13.44
C GLN A 400 6.61 -18.20 13.95
N ALA A 401 6.83 -17.73 15.18
CA ALA A 401 8.17 -17.51 15.75
C ALA A 401 9.06 -18.78 15.81
N GLU A 402 8.49 -19.98 15.73
CA GLU A 402 9.28 -21.23 15.61
C GLU A 402 9.69 -21.59 14.16
N ARG A 403 9.15 -20.88 13.17
CA ARG A 403 9.42 -21.09 11.73
C ARG A 403 10.13 -19.89 11.10
N LEU A 404 9.76 -18.69 11.52
CA LEU A 404 10.37 -17.42 11.13
C LEU A 404 11.52 -17.09 12.09
N ASN A 405 12.57 -16.46 11.57
CA ASN A 405 13.57 -15.83 12.43
C ASN A 405 12.96 -14.68 13.26
N ARG A 406 13.67 -14.27 14.32
CA ARG A 406 13.24 -13.24 15.25
C ARG A 406 13.00 -11.89 14.56
N TRP A 407 13.77 -11.58 13.50
CA TRP A 407 13.54 -10.36 12.72
C TRP A 407 12.15 -10.37 12.06
N ARG A 408 11.81 -11.45 11.35
CA ARG A 408 10.49 -11.64 10.74
C ARG A 408 9.35 -11.72 11.75
N ALA A 409 9.57 -12.37 12.88
CA ALA A 409 8.54 -12.56 13.89
C ALA A 409 8.25 -11.27 14.69
N SER A 410 9.29 -10.53 15.10
CA SER A 410 9.16 -9.47 16.11
C SER A 410 9.58 -8.05 15.65
N PHE A 411 10.37 -7.91 14.57
CA PHE A 411 10.82 -6.59 14.07
C PHE A 411 10.11 -6.15 12.79
N MET A 412 9.75 -7.11 11.94
CA MET A 412 9.20 -6.80 10.63
C MET A 412 7.74 -6.37 10.75
N TRP A 413 7.48 -5.11 10.37
CA TRP A 413 6.14 -4.58 10.16
C TRP A 413 6.10 -3.60 8.99
N VAL A 414 5.12 -3.75 8.10
CA VAL A 414 4.85 -2.84 6.98
C VAL A 414 3.39 -2.40 7.04
N SER A 415 3.16 -1.08 7.06
CA SER A 415 1.82 -0.48 7.20
C SER A 415 0.84 -1.00 6.16
N GLY A 416 1.19 -0.97 4.88
CA GLY A 416 0.34 -1.43 3.78
C GLY A 416 0.00 -2.92 3.86
N HIS A 417 0.85 -3.73 4.49
CA HIS A 417 0.49 -5.11 4.79
C HIS A 417 -0.53 -5.19 5.93
N GLY A 418 -0.21 -4.62 7.09
CA GLY A 418 -1.05 -4.73 8.30
C GLY A 418 -2.36 -3.95 8.21
N GLU A 419 -2.29 -2.68 7.85
CA GLU A 419 -3.44 -1.79 7.67
C GLU A 419 -4.27 -2.18 6.44
N GLY A 420 -3.60 -2.61 5.37
CA GLY A 420 -4.28 -3.14 4.20
C GLY A 420 -5.05 -4.41 4.51
N TRP A 421 -4.48 -5.31 5.33
CA TRP A 421 -5.17 -6.50 5.82
C TRP A 421 -6.41 -6.14 6.65
N ALA A 422 -6.29 -5.19 7.56
CA ALA A 422 -7.41 -4.78 8.40
C ALA A 422 -8.56 -4.14 7.59
N LEU A 423 -8.25 -3.31 6.60
CA LEU A 423 -9.27 -2.78 5.66
C LEU A 423 -9.87 -3.86 4.74
N TYR A 424 -9.08 -4.85 4.34
CA TYR A 424 -9.56 -6.03 3.64
C TYR A 424 -10.53 -6.83 4.51
N ALA A 425 -10.19 -7.05 5.78
CA ALA A 425 -11.04 -7.72 6.77
C ALA A 425 -12.39 -7.00 6.97
N GLU A 426 -12.41 -5.66 7.02
CA GLU A 426 -13.65 -4.89 7.11
C GLU A 426 -14.60 -5.16 5.93
N ARG A 427 -14.08 -5.18 4.69
CA ARG A 427 -14.89 -5.54 3.51
C ARG A 427 -15.30 -7.00 3.50
N LEU A 428 -14.41 -7.91 3.89
CA LEU A 428 -14.74 -9.32 4.02
C LEU A 428 -15.91 -9.52 4.99
N MET A 429 -15.93 -8.82 6.14
CA MET A 429 -17.03 -8.92 7.09
C MET A 429 -18.36 -8.44 6.52
N GLU A 430 -18.35 -7.43 5.65
CA GLU A 430 -19.53 -7.03 4.89
C GLU A 430 -19.98 -8.12 3.90
N GLU A 431 -19.05 -8.65 3.09
CA GLU A 431 -19.32 -9.71 2.11
C GLU A 431 -19.88 -10.98 2.77
N LEU A 432 -19.45 -11.28 3.99
CA LEU A 432 -19.91 -12.42 4.77
C LEU A 432 -21.20 -12.14 5.57
N GLY A 433 -21.72 -10.91 5.52
CA GLY A 433 -23.02 -10.54 6.11
C GLY A 433 -22.99 -10.17 7.60
N TYR A 434 -21.83 -9.79 8.15
CA TYR A 434 -21.67 -9.40 9.56
C TYR A 434 -21.98 -7.92 9.83
N LEU A 435 -22.09 -7.10 8.78
CA LEU A 435 -22.70 -5.76 8.88
C LEU A 435 -24.20 -5.91 8.61
N THR A 436 -24.93 -6.23 9.68
CA THR A 436 -26.33 -6.69 9.61
C THR A 436 -27.34 -5.57 9.41
N THR A 437 -26.94 -4.33 9.68
CA THR A 437 -27.77 -3.14 9.50
C THR A 437 -27.16 -2.16 8.51
N ASP A 438 -28.02 -1.36 7.87
CA ASP A 438 -27.56 -0.25 7.02
C ASP A 438 -26.76 0.80 7.82
N GLY A 439 -26.98 0.92 9.13
CA GLY A 439 -26.19 1.78 10.01
C GLY A 439 -24.75 1.29 10.12
N GLU A 440 -24.54 0.02 10.46
CA GLU A 440 -23.22 -0.62 10.51
C GLU A 440 -22.49 -0.55 9.16
N LYS A 441 -23.22 -0.82 8.06
CA LYS A 441 -22.70 -0.67 6.70
C LYS A 441 -22.29 0.78 6.41
N LEU A 442 -23.09 1.77 6.79
CA LEU A 442 -22.73 3.18 6.62
C LEU A 442 -21.47 3.53 7.41
N GLY A 443 -21.32 3.02 8.64
CA GLY A 443 -20.11 3.17 9.46
C GLY A 443 -18.85 2.66 8.76
N MET A 444 -18.88 1.42 8.27
CA MET A 444 -17.80 0.85 7.46
C MET A 444 -17.49 1.71 6.22
N LEU A 445 -18.52 2.15 5.49
CA LEU A 445 -18.31 2.98 4.30
C LEU A 445 -17.72 4.36 4.62
N MET A 446 -18.02 4.93 5.79
CA MET A 446 -17.42 6.19 6.23
C MET A 446 -15.93 6.06 6.45
N GLU A 447 -15.52 5.00 7.15
CA GLU A 447 -14.11 4.67 7.31
C GLU A 447 -13.47 4.43 5.93
N GLN A 448 -14.05 3.59 5.08
CA GLN A 448 -13.52 3.34 3.74
C GLN A 448 -13.38 4.61 2.90
N ARG A 449 -14.36 5.52 2.94
CA ARG A 449 -14.33 6.82 2.26
C ARG A 449 -13.17 7.67 2.75
N MET A 450 -12.95 7.73 4.07
CA MET A 450 -11.83 8.46 4.65
C MET A 450 -10.50 7.91 4.12
N ARG A 451 -10.28 6.59 4.17
CA ARG A 451 -9.03 5.97 3.69
C ARG A 451 -8.84 6.07 2.17
N ALA A 452 -9.90 6.09 1.37
CA ALA A 452 -9.81 6.41 -0.07
C ALA A 452 -9.46 7.88 -0.30
N GLY A 453 -10.06 8.79 0.46
CA GLY A 453 -9.69 10.21 0.45
C GLY A 453 -8.23 10.43 0.82
N ARG A 454 -7.65 9.62 1.71
CA ARG A 454 -6.23 9.70 2.08
C ARG A 454 -5.33 9.50 0.86
N VAL A 455 -5.66 8.56 -0.03
CA VAL A 455 -4.93 8.33 -1.29
C VAL A 455 -4.94 9.59 -2.15
N VAL A 456 -6.12 10.18 -2.37
CA VAL A 456 -6.28 11.38 -3.19
C VAL A 456 -5.52 12.56 -2.59
N LEU A 457 -5.71 12.85 -1.30
CA LEU A 457 -5.10 14.00 -0.67
C LEU A 457 -3.58 13.90 -0.61
N ASP A 458 -3.06 12.77 -0.12
CA ASP A 458 -1.64 12.59 0.16
C ASP A 458 -0.80 12.54 -1.13
N ILE A 459 -1.19 11.68 -2.09
CA ILE A 459 -0.50 11.59 -3.39
C ILE A 459 -0.62 12.91 -4.13
N GLY A 460 -1.84 13.45 -4.22
CA GLY A 460 -2.12 14.67 -4.98
C GLY A 460 -1.35 15.87 -4.45
N LEU A 461 -1.29 16.05 -3.13
CA LEU A 461 -0.60 17.18 -2.51
C LEU A 461 0.92 17.06 -2.64
N HIS A 462 1.50 15.92 -2.30
CA HIS A 462 2.96 15.78 -2.26
C HIS A 462 3.60 15.68 -3.65
N ASN A 463 2.84 15.23 -4.66
CA ASN A 463 3.28 15.17 -6.06
C ASN A 463 2.72 16.32 -6.93
N GLU A 464 1.98 17.25 -6.32
CA GLU A 464 1.43 18.43 -6.98
C GLU A 464 0.54 18.11 -8.20
N LEU A 465 -0.21 17.02 -8.12
CA LEU A 465 -1.19 16.67 -9.13
C LEU A 465 -2.39 17.64 -9.06
N PRO A 466 -3.12 17.86 -10.17
CA PRO A 466 -4.30 18.70 -10.13
C PRO A 466 -5.38 18.07 -9.25
N VAL A 467 -6.09 18.89 -8.46
CA VAL A 467 -7.29 18.47 -7.73
C VAL A 467 -8.33 18.06 -8.78
N PRO A 468 -9.05 16.93 -8.61
CA PRO A 468 -10.02 16.49 -9.60
C PRO A 468 -11.17 17.49 -9.70
N GLU A 469 -11.73 17.68 -10.90
CA GLU A 469 -12.81 18.66 -11.14
C GLU A 469 -14.02 18.42 -10.24
N GLN A 470 -14.37 17.15 -10.00
CA GLN A 470 -15.48 16.76 -9.11
C GLN A 470 -15.23 17.08 -7.62
N PHE A 471 -14.00 17.38 -7.23
CA PHE A 471 -13.62 17.82 -5.88
C PHE A 471 -13.18 19.29 -5.86
N GLY A 472 -13.48 20.06 -6.92
CA GLY A 472 -13.32 21.50 -6.98
C GLY A 472 -12.24 22.03 -7.94
N GLY A 473 -11.47 21.15 -8.58
CA GLY A 473 -10.49 21.52 -9.63
C GLY A 473 -9.26 22.30 -9.14
N GLY A 474 -8.33 22.62 -10.03
CA GLY A 474 -7.17 23.48 -9.73
C GLY A 474 -6.02 22.76 -9.01
N GLN A 475 -5.32 23.46 -8.13
CA GLN A 475 -4.10 22.98 -7.46
C GLN A 475 -4.34 22.68 -5.99
N TRP A 476 -3.60 21.74 -5.42
CA TRP A 476 -3.58 21.52 -3.97
C TRP A 476 -2.88 22.69 -3.28
N THR A 477 -3.60 23.34 -2.37
CA THR A 477 -3.07 24.30 -1.40
C THR A 477 -3.44 23.86 0.00
N TYR A 478 -2.86 24.49 1.02
CA TYR A 478 -3.23 24.19 2.41
C TYR A 478 -4.75 24.34 2.64
N GLU A 479 -5.35 25.40 2.11
CA GLU A 479 -6.78 25.68 2.23
C GLU A 479 -7.63 24.68 1.45
N ARG A 480 -7.21 24.33 0.22
CA ARG A 480 -7.93 23.35 -0.61
C ARG A 480 -7.90 21.95 0.03
N GLY A 481 -6.76 21.53 0.56
CA GLY A 481 -6.64 20.27 1.30
C GLY A 481 -7.49 20.29 2.57
N TRP A 482 -7.56 21.43 3.27
CA TRP A 482 -8.42 21.57 4.44
C TRP A 482 -9.91 21.46 4.12
N ASP A 483 -10.38 22.11 3.04
CA ASP A 483 -11.76 21.98 2.60
C ASP A 483 -12.09 20.54 2.18
N PHE A 484 -11.15 19.85 1.53
CA PHE A 484 -11.28 18.44 1.20
C PHE A 484 -11.41 17.55 2.45
N VAL A 485 -10.51 17.71 3.44
CA VAL A 485 -10.60 16.97 4.71
C VAL A 485 -11.94 17.23 5.39
N ARG A 486 -12.38 18.48 5.49
CA ARG A 486 -13.67 18.83 6.12
C ARG A 486 -14.88 18.17 5.46
N GLU A 487 -14.85 18.03 4.14
CA GLU A 487 -15.94 17.42 3.38
C GLU A 487 -15.97 15.90 3.52
N HIS A 488 -14.80 15.26 3.59
CA HIS A 488 -14.69 13.79 3.52
C HIS A 488 -14.49 13.10 4.88
N TRP A 489 -13.86 13.76 5.87
CA TRP A 489 -13.66 13.23 7.22
C TRP A 489 -14.82 13.69 8.08
N ARG A 490 -15.82 12.83 8.31
CA ARG A 490 -17.04 13.18 9.05
C ARG A 490 -16.81 13.10 10.58
N MET A 491 -15.78 13.80 11.05
CA MET A 491 -15.28 13.82 12.43
C MET A 491 -15.21 15.26 12.97
N GLU A 492 -14.92 15.42 14.27
CA GLU A 492 -14.77 16.74 14.88
C GLU A 492 -13.51 17.48 14.38
N GLU A 493 -13.60 18.82 14.30
CA GLU A 493 -12.54 19.66 13.73
C GLU A 493 -11.14 19.44 14.34
N PRO A 494 -10.97 19.29 15.67
CA PRO A 494 -9.63 19.05 16.24
C PRO A 494 -8.97 17.77 15.70
N ILE A 495 -9.75 16.70 15.52
CA ILE A 495 -9.27 15.43 14.97
C ILE A 495 -8.95 15.60 13.48
N GLN A 496 -9.83 16.27 12.72
CA GLN A 496 -9.59 16.59 11.31
C GLN A 496 -8.29 17.40 11.12
N ARG A 497 -8.03 18.39 12.00
CA ARG A 497 -6.85 19.23 11.93
C ARG A 497 -5.57 18.42 12.21
N PHE A 498 -5.62 17.59 13.25
CA PHE A 498 -4.51 16.69 13.59
C PHE A 498 -4.17 15.75 12.43
N GLU A 499 -5.18 15.09 11.86
CA GLU A 499 -5.01 14.18 10.73
C GLU A 499 -4.50 14.92 9.49
N TYR A 500 -5.00 16.13 9.21
CA TYR A 500 -4.50 16.90 8.09
C TYR A 500 -3.01 17.25 8.25
N HIS A 501 -2.61 17.73 9.43
CA HIS A 501 -1.20 18.01 9.70
C HIS A 501 -0.31 16.77 9.69
N ARG A 502 -0.87 15.61 10.05
CA ARG A 502 -0.21 14.30 9.89
C ARG A 502 0.06 14.00 8.43
N TYR A 503 -0.93 14.14 7.56
CA TYR A 503 -0.73 13.84 6.13
C TYR A 503 0.33 14.77 5.53
N LEU A 504 0.29 16.06 5.86
CA LEU A 504 1.31 17.02 5.42
C LEU A 504 2.73 16.72 5.92
N GLY A 505 2.87 16.04 7.07
CA GLY A 505 4.16 15.77 7.71
C GLY A 505 4.69 14.35 7.55
N TRP A 506 3.83 13.41 7.14
CA TRP A 506 4.12 11.98 7.13
C TRP A 506 3.73 11.35 5.79
N ALA A 507 4.28 11.95 4.73
CA ALA A 507 4.00 11.64 3.34
C ALA A 507 4.13 10.14 3.03
N GLY A 508 3.13 9.59 2.33
CA GLY A 508 3.09 8.19 1.91
C GLY A 508 2.47 7.23 2.93
N GLN A 509 2.29 7.62 4.19
CA GLN A 509 1.68 6.75 5.20
C GLN A 509 0.18 6.60 5.02
N ALA A 510 -0.51 7.71 4.75
CA ALA A 510 -1.97 7.75 4.71
C ALA A 510 -2.58 6.88 3.58
N PRO A 511 -1.99 6.77 2.37
CA PRO A 511 -2.46 5.88 1.32
C PRO A 511 -2.27 4.38 1.63
N SER A 512 -1.36 4.03 2.55
CA SER A 512 -0.97 2.64 2.78
C SER A 512 -2.13 1.71 3.14
N TYR A 513 -3.13 2.24 3.85
CA TYR A 513 -4.37 1.54 4.19
C TYR A 513 -5.09 1.05 2.93
N LYS A 514 -5.50 1.98 2.06
CA LYS A 514 -6.39 1.68 0.93
C LYS A 514 -5.64 1.03 -0.23
N LEU A 515 -4.40 1.44 -0.49
CA LEU A 515 -3.55 0.77 -1.48
C LEU A 515 -3.15 -0.63 -1.00
N GLY A 516 -2.90 -0.81 0.29
CA GLY A 516 -2.70 -2.13 0.89
C GLY A 516 -3.92 -3.03 0.74
N GLN A 517 -5.12 -2.53 1.04
CA GLN A 517 -6.38 -3.26 0.81
C GLN A 517 -6.52 -3.70 -0.64
N ARG A 518 -6.27 -2.78 -1.59
CA ARG A 518 -6.33 -3.08 -3.03
C ARG A 518 -5.42 -4.25 -3.39
N VAL A 519 -4.20 -4.29 -2.85
CA VAL A 519 -3.26 -5.40 -3.10
C VAL A 519 -3.77 -6.71 -2.49
N TRP A 520 -4.30 -6.69 -1.27
CA TRP A 520 -4.89 -7.87 -0.64
C TRP A 520 -6.06 -8.44 -1.42
N GLU A 521 -6.97 -7.60 -1.90
CA GLU A 521 -8.11 -7.99 -2.73
C GLU A 521 -7.65 -8.60 -4.07
N GLN A 522 -6.65 -7.99 -4.72
CA GLN A 522 -6.04 -8.55 -5.93
C GLN A 522 -5.43 -9.94 -5.68
N LEU A 523 -4.65 -10.10 -4.61
CA LEU A 523 -4.00 -11.37 -4.27
C LEU A 523 -5.03 -12.46 -3.95
N ARG A 524 -6.11 -12.10 -3.24
CA ARG A 524 -7.24 -13.00 -2.99
C ARG A 524 -7.86 -13.45 -4.30
N ASP A 525 -8.26 -12.51 -5.14
CA ASP A 525 -9.00 -12.80 -6.37
C ASP A 525 -8.16 -13.65 -7.34
N GLU A 526 -6.85 -13.37 -7.44
CA GLU A 526 -5.90 -14.18 -8.18
C GLU A 526 -5.76 -15.61 -7.62
N ALA A 527 -5.71 -15.77 -6.29
CA ALA A 527 -5.63 -17.08 -5.65
C ALA A 527 -6.91 -17.90 -5.86
N LEU A 528 -8.08 -17.27 -5.70
CA LEU A 528 -9.38 -17.88 -5.96
C LEU A 528 -9.51 -18.32 -7.43
N ALA A 529 -9.04 -17.50 -8.37
CA ALA A 529 -9.02 -17.84 -9.79
C ALA A 529 -8.13 -19.05 -10.11
N ARG A 530 -7.10 -19.32 -9.30
CA ARG A 530 -6.26 -20.55 -9.38
C ARG A 530 -6.88 -21.76 -8.69
N GLY A 531 -8.03 -21.61 -8.03
CA GLY A 531 -8.71 -22.68 -7.31
C GLY A 531 -8.28 -22.87 -5.86
N THR A 532 -7.48 -21.96 -5.29
CA THR A 532 -7.20 -21.92 -3.85
C THR A 532 -8.48 -21.54 -3.13
N SER A 533 -8.81 -22.20 -2.01
CA SER A 533 -9.98 -21.80 -1.21
C SER A 533 -9.68 -20.50 -0.44
N LEU A 534 -10.72 -19.73 -0.12
CA LEU A 534 -10.55 -18.47 0.65
C LEU A 534 -9.83 -18.71 1.98
N ARG A 535 -10.15 -19.81 2.67
CA ARG A 535 -9.50 -20.21 3.91
C ARG A 535 -8.02 -20.57 3.72
N ASP A 536 -7.69 -21.28 2.65
CA ASP A 536 -6.31 -21.64 2.36
C ASP A 536 -5.47 -20.40 2.00
N PHE A 537 -6.04 -19.48 1.21
CA PHE A 537 -5.42 -18.18 0.92
C PHE A 537 -5.11 -17.40 2.21
N HIS A 538 -6.09 -17.25 3.11
CA HIS A 538 -5.86 -16.56 4.38
C HIS A 538 -4.78 -17.24 5.23
N ARG A 539 -4.80 -18.58 5.34
CA ARG A 539 -3.77 -19.31 6.09
C ARG A 539 -2.39 -19.07 5.48
N GLU A 540 -2.24 -19.30 4.17
CA GLU A 540 -0.96 -19.16 3.48
C GLU A 540 -0.40 -17.74 3.61
N ALA A 541 -1.24 -16.72 3.43
CA ALA A 541 -0.81 -15.33 3.52
C ALA A 541 -0.47 -14.89 4.95
N LEU A 542 -1.30 -15.24 5.95
CA LEU A 542 -1.05 -14.85 7.35
C LEU A 542 0.15 -15.58 7.96
N GLU A 543 0.40 -16.84 7.58
CA GLU A 543 1.57 -17.60 8.05
C GLU A 543 2.90 -17.04 7.54
N LEU A 544 2.90 -16.17 6.52
CA LEU A 544 4.11 -15.45 6.12
C LEU A 544 4.48 -14.36 7.13
N GLY A 545 3.55 -13.91 7.98
CA GLY A 545 3.73 -12.71 8.80
C GLY A 545 3.82 -11.44 7.93
N SER A 546 4.03 -10.29 8.57
CA SER A 546 4.10 -9.02 7.83
C SER A 546 5.25 -9.05 6.80
N LEU A 547 5.01 -8.45 5.64
CA LEU A 547 5.93 -8.38 4.50
C LEU A 547 5.79 -7.07 3.73
N PRO A 548 6.86 -6.58 3.06
CA PRO A 548 6.71 -5.65 1.93
C PRO A 548 5.71 -6.21 0.91
N LEU A 549 4.79 -5.39 0.39
CA LEU A 549 3.73 -5.89 -0.49
C LEU A 549 4.28 -6.55 -1.77
N SER A 550 5.39 -6.06 -2.30
CA SER A 550 6.10 -6.67 -3.44
C SER A 550 6.61 -8.09 -3.13
N VAL A 551 7.09 -8.32 -1.91
CA VAL A 551 7.58 -9.62 -1.44
C VAL A 551 6.41 -10.55 -1.12
N LEU A 552 5.33 -10.04 -0.52
CA LEU A 552 4.09 -10.80 -0.30
C LEU A 552 3.52 -11.33 -1.62
N ARG A 553 3.42 -10.46 -2.64
CA ARG A 553 2.95 -10.83 -3.98
C ARG A 553 3.79 -11.94 -4.58
N SER A 554 5.12 -11.82 -4.49
CA SER A 554 6.06 -12.82 -5.00
C SER A 554 5.90 -14.16 -4.27
N ALA A 555 5.77 -14.13 -2.95
CA ALA A 555 5.61 -15.34 -2.12
C ALA A 555 4.30 -16.09 -2.42
N LEU A 556 3.20 -15.38 -2.64
CA LEU A 556 1.88 -16.00 -2.93
C LEU A 556 1.68 -16.37 -4.41
N SER A 557 2.49 -15.82 -5.31
CA SER A 557 2.44 -16.12 -6.75
C SER A 557 3.30 -17.32 -7.15
N ALA A 558 4.26 -17.71 -6.33
CA ALA A 558 5.08 -18.89 -6.59
C ALA A 558 4.20 -20.16 -6.61
N PRO A 559 4.34 -21.05 -7.61
CA PRO A 559 3.60 -22.30 -7.64
C PRO A 559 4.02 -23.14 -6.43
N HIS A 560 3.14 -23.22 -5.44
CA HIS A 560 3.37 -24.00 -4.23
C HIS A 560 3.53 -25.46 -4.64
N GLY A 561 4.75 -25.98 -4.54
CA GLY A 561 5.03 -27.40 -4.73
C GLY A 561 4.24 -28.18 -3.68
N SER A 562 3.11 -28.77 -4.09
CA SER A 562 2.36 -29.70 -3.27
C SER A 562 3.32 -30.78 -2.74
N GLY A 563 3.35 -30.95 -1.43
CA GLY A 563 4.32 -31.80 -0.74
C GLY A 563 4.50 -33.21 -1.32
N GLY A 564 5.75 -33.66 -1.29
CA GLY A 564 6.09 -35.09 -1.26
C GLY A 564 6.55 -35.72 -2.59
N ARG A 565 7.84 -35.61 -2.89
CA ARG A 565 8.79 -36.74 -3.05
C ARG A 565 10.08 -36.23 -3.69
N CYS A 566 11.12 -36.14 -2.86
CA CYS A 566 12.49 -36.15 -3.32
C CYS A 566 12.73 -37.45 -4.11
N MET A 567 12.98 -37.36 -5.42
CA MET A 567 13.69 -38.41 -6.15
C MET A 567 14.86 -37.78 -6.90
N ASN A 568 16.04 -38.07 -6.36
CA ASN A 568 17.34 -37.94 -6.99
C ASN A 568 17.34 -38.51 -8.42
N SER A 569 17.82 -37.74 -9.38
CA SER A 569 18.56 -38.27 -10.52
C SER A 569 19.60 -37.23 -10.96
N GLY A 570 20.85 -37.47 -10.59
CA GLY A 570 21.98 -36.66 -11.00
C GLY A 570 22.53 -36.99 -12.39
N LEU A 571 23.60 -36.24 -12.71
CA LEU A 571 24.69 -36.41 -13.69
C LEU A 571 24.83 -35.17 -14.62
N PRO A 572 26.02 -34.90 -15.19
CA PRO A 572 27.27 -34.50 -14.52
C PRO A 572 27.88 -33.23 -15.18
N GLY A 573 28.85 -32.60 -14.50
CA GLY A 573 29.48 -31.34 -14.95
C GLY A 573 30.50 -31.49 -16.09
N VAL A 574 30.99 -30.33 -16.57
CA VAL A 574 32.33 -29.90 -17.09
C VAL A 574 32.09 -28.47 -17.65
N GLY A 575 32.90 -27.42 -17.46
CA GLY A 575 34.22 -27.27 -16.87
C GLY A 575 34.66 -25.79 -16.82
N GLU A 576 35.80 -25.59 -16.18
CA GLU A 576 36.47 -24.31 -15.91
C GLU A 576 37.05 -23.62 -17.16
N GLY A 577 37.10 -22.28 -17.11
CA GLY A 577 37.91 -21.44 -17.99
C GLY A 577 37.88 -19.98 -17.51
N ALA A 578 38.96 -19.55 -16.86
CA ALA A 578 39.16 -18.21 -16.31
C ALA A 578 39.45 -17.14 -17.38
N ASP A 579 38.99 -15.91 -17.15
CA ASP A 579 39.85 -14.72 -17.25
C ASP A 579 39.26 -13.56 -16.41
N ASP A 580 40.14 -12.85 -15.73
CA ASP A 580 39.91 -11.89 -14.66
C ASP A 580 40.15 -10.49 -15.23
N ARG A 581 39.11 -9.63 -15.28
CA ARG A 581 39.27 -8.17 -15.43
C ARG A 581 38.20 -7.42 -14.63
N GLN A 582 38.67 -6.84 -13.53
CA GLN A 582 38.02 -5.78 -12.78
C GLN A 582 37.44 -4.68 -13.69
N ALA A 583 36.15 -4.40 -13.51
CA ALA A 583 35.55 -3.09 -13.73
C ALA A 583 34.35 -2.94 -12.79
N THR A 584 34.41 -1.92 -11.95
CA THR A 584 33.32 -1.40 -11.10
C THR A 584 32.09 -1.08 -11.94
N VAL A 585 30.97 -1.77 -11.76
CA VAL A 585 29.66 -1.37 -12.32
C VAL A 585 28.57 -1.85 -11.36
N GLY A 586 27.82 -0.92 -10.76
CA GLY A 586 26.59 -1.24 -10.05
C GLY A 586 25.58 -1.84 -11.03
N THR A 587 24.79 -2.80 -10.58
CA THR A 587 23.73 -3.41 -11.40
C THR A 587 22.81 -2.29 -11.89
N PRO A 588 22.74 -1.99 -13.20
CA PRO A 588 21.77 -1.03 -13.70
C PRO A 588 20.39 -1.62 -13.48
N LEU A 589 19.43 -0.81 -13.00
CA LEU A 589 18.02 -1.09 -13.23
C LEU A 589 17.85 -1.16 -14.75
N HIS A 590 17.79 -2.36 -15.31
CA HIS A 590 17.67 -2.50 -16.76
C HIS A 590 16.26 -2.05 -17.13
N GLU A 591 16.13 -0.95 -17.87
CA GLU A 591 14.83 -0.57 -18.42
C GLU A 591 14.31 -1.70 -19.32
N PRO A 592 12.99 -2.00 -19.31
CA PRO A 592 12.42 -3.03 -20.16
C PRO A 592 12.74 -2.80 -21.63
N LEU A 593 13.19 -3.86 -22.32
CA LEU A 593 13.57 -3.78 -23.74
C LEU A 593 12.38 -3.44 -24.66
N LEU A 594 11.15 -3.81 -24.27
CA LEU A 594 9.94 -3.58 -25.05
C LEU A 594 9.30 -2.23 -24.67
N LEU A 595 9.08 -1.36 -25.65
CA LEU A 595 8.37 -0.09 -25.50
C LEU A 595 6.98 -0.19 -26.14
N LEU A 596 5.92 -0.18 -25.32
CA LEU A 596 4.54 -0.18 -25.81
C LEU A 596 4.07 1.24 -26.15
N ALA A 597 3.89 1.50 -27.45
CA ALA A 597 3.36 2.74 -28.01
C ALA A 597 1.81 2.78 -27.95
N SER A 598 1.22 2.56 -26.77
CA SER A 598 -0.23 2.48 -26.63
C SER A 598 -0.73 2.87 -25.24
N GLN A 599 -1.85 3.61 -25.19
CA GLN A 599 -2.62 3.89 -23.96
C GLN A 599 -3.64 2.78 -23.64
N SER A 600 -3.74 1.72 -24.44
CA SER A 600 -4.76 0.69 -24.26
C SER A 600 -4.52 -0.14 -23.00
N ALA A 601 -5.44 -0.04 -22.03
CA ALA A 601 -5.46 -0.89 -20.84
C ALA A 601 -5.50 -2.39 -21.20
N GLY A 602 -6.25 -2.78 -22.23
CA GLY A 602 -6.30 -4.16 -22.72
C GLY A 602 -4.95 -4.69 -23.21
N ARG A 603 -4.18 -3.88 -23.96
CA ARG A 603 -2.84 -4.29 -24.41
C ARG A 603 -1.85 -4.43 -23.26
N LYS A 604 -1.88 -3.48 -22.32
CA LYS A 604 -1.07 -3.55 -21.09
C LYS A 604 -1.40 -4.83 -20.32
N ALA A 605 -2.69 -5.12 -20.12
CA ALA A 605 -3.15 -6.32 -19.42
C ALA A 605 -2.70 -7.62 -20.10
N VAL A 606 -2.76 -7.70 -21.43
CA VAL A 606 -2.30 -8.88 -22.18
C VAL A 606 -0.80 -9.12 -21.98
N LEU A 607 0.04 -8.08 -22.09
CA LEU A 607 1.49 -8.21 -21.88
C LEU A 607 1.83 -8.57 -20.43
N THR A 608 1.22 -7.88 -19.46
CA THR A 608 1.43 -8.14 -18.03
C THR A 608 1.07 -9.57 -17.65
N ARG A 609 -0.12 -10.05 -18.07
CA ARG A 609 -0.56 -11.44 -17.81
C ARG A 609 0.32 -12.47 -18.51
N ALA A 610 0.96 -12.12 -19.62
CA ALA A 610 1.92 -12.97 -20.31
C ALA A 610 3.32 -12.95 -19.66
N GLY A 611 3.51 -12.18 -18.58
CA GLY A 611 4.79 -12.03 -17.90
C GLY A 611 5.82 -11.23 -18.70
N ILE A 612 5.40 -10.47 -19.71
CA ILE A 612 6.29 -9.70 -20.57
C ILE A 612 6.60 -8.36 -19.90
N GLU A 613 7.88 -8.01 -19.76
CA GLU A 613 8.34 -6.70 -19.31
C GLU A 613 8.23 -5.67 -20.43
N PHE A 614 7.70 -4.49 -20.10
CA PHE A 614 7.58 -3.38 -21.04
C PHE A 614 7.50 -2.04 -20.29
N THR A 615 7.92 -0.98 -20.97
CA THR A 615 7.64 0.42 -20.61
C THR A 615 6.58 0.96 -21.57
N THR A 616 5.85 2.01 -21.19
CA THR A 616 4.88 2.66 -22.09
C THR A 616 5.25 4.08 -22.42
N LEU A 617 5.23 4.43 -23.70
CA LEU A 617 5.38 5.80 -24.19
C LEU A 617 4.35 6.04 -25.31
N PRO A 618 3.11 6.42 -24.98
CA PRO A 618 2.10 6.71 -25.99
C PRO A 618 2.34 8.08 -26.65
N ALA A 619 2.20 8.14 -27.97
CA ALA A 619 2.21 9.40 -28.72
C ALA A 619 0.79 9.82 -29.12
N ASP A 620 0.52 11.13 -29.11
CA ASP A 620 -0.72 11.71 -29.63
C ASP A 620 -0.64 11.76 -31.16
N VAL A 621 -1.49 10.97 -31.82
CA VAL A 621 -1.52 10.83 -33.28
C VAL A 621 -2.93 11.18 -33.77
N ASP A 622 -3.01 12.10 -34.72
CA ASP A 622 -4.26 12.40 -35.42
C ASP A 622 -4.63 11.25 -36.36
N GLU A 623 -5.39 10.28 -35.82
CA GLU A 623 -5.79 9.05 -36.52
C GLU A 623 -6.60 9.35 -37.80
N GLU A 624 -7.42 10.40 -37.79
CA GLU A 624 -8.23 10.79 -38.95
C GLU A 624 -7.34 11.31 -40.09
N ALA A 625 -6.37 12.18 -39.77
CA ALA A 625 -5.41 12.69 -40.74
C ALA A 625 -4.54 11.57 -41.34
N VAL A 626 -4.09 10.62 -40.51
CA VAL A 626 -3.28 9.46 -40.94
C VAL A 626 -4.05 8.59 -41.94
N LEU A 627 -5.30 8.24 -41.62
CA LEU A 627 -6.12 7.42 -42.52
C LEU A 627 -6.50 8.16 -43.81
N ALA A 628 -6.78 9.47 -43.74
CA ALA A 628 -7.07 10.28 -44.92
C ALA A 628 -5.87 10.33 -45.89
N ALA A 629 -4.66 10.52 -45.37
CA ALA A 629 -3.44 10.53 -46.17
C ALA A 629 -3.16 9.14 -46.80
N ALA A 630 -3.36 8.06 -46.03
CA ALA A 630 -3.20 6.70 -46.54
C ALA A 630 -4.20 6.40 -47.68
N LEU A 631 -5.46 6.82 -47.52
CA LEU A 631 -6.51 6.66 -48.53
C LEU A 631 -6.21 7.47 -49.80
N GLU A 632 -5.72 8.70 -49.68
CA GLU A 632 -5.31 9.52 -50.83
C GLU A 632 -4.18 8.85 -51.63
N SER A 633 -3.25 8.18 -50.95
CA SER A 633 -2.10 7.51 -51.59
C SER A 633 -2.44 6.17 -52.27
N SER A 634 -3.41 5.43 -51.73
CA SER A 634 -3.74 4.05 -52.12
C SER A 634 -5.02 3.92 -52.93
N GLY A 635 -5.93 4.90 -52.86
CA GLY A 635 -7.24 4.93 -53.52
C GLY A 635 -8.33 4.14 -52.78
N GLU A 636 -7.99 3.00 -52.18
CA GLU A 636 -8.86 2.17 -51.35
C GLU A 636 -8.01 1.51 -50.24
N LEU A 637 -8.52 1.47 -49.01
CA LEU A 637 -7.81 0.89 -47.86
C LEU A 637 -8.67 -0.17 -47.18
N ALA A 638 -8.22 -1.43 -47.22
CA ALA A 638 -8.89 -2.50 -46.51
C ALA A 638 -8.85 -2.26 -44.99
N PHE A 639 -9.79 -2.83 -44.25
CA PHE A 639 -9.89 -2.62 -42.80
C PHE A 639 -8.65 -3.09 -42.03
N GLU A 640 -8.05 -4.18 -42.48
CA GLU A 640 -6.79 -4.70 -41.93
C GLU A 640 -5.63 -3.72 -42.14
N ASP A 641 -5.63 -2.99 -43.26
CA ASP A 641 -4.62 -1.98 -43.58
C ASP A 641 -4.84 -0.70 -42.79
N GLN A 642 -6.08 -0.35 -42.44
CA GLN A 642 -6.41 0.81 -41.60
C GLN A 642 -5.82 0.66 -40.20
N VAL A 643 -6.12 -0.43 -39.50
CA VAL A 643 -5.56 -0.69 -38.16
C VAL A 643 -4.04 -0.83 -38.20
N LEU A 644 -3.49 -1.40 -39.27
CA LEU A 644 -2.04 -1.52 -39.43
C LEU A 644 -1.36 -0.17 -39.64
N THR A 645 -1.98 0.72 -40.43
CA THR A 645 -1.50 2.08 -40.68
C THR A 645 -1.49 2.90 -39.38
N LEU A 646 -2.54 2.79 -38.56
CA LEU A 646 -2.60 3.46 -37.27
C LEU A 646 -1.60 2.89 -36.27
N ALA A 647 -1.45 1.56 -36.20
CA ALA A 647 -0.44 0.91 -35.37
C ALA A 647 0.97 1.40 -35.74
N ARG A 648 1.25 1.53 -37.05
CA ARG A 648 2.50 2.08 -37.58
C ARG A 648 2.74 3.51 -37.14
N ALA A 649 1.77 4.40 -37.36
CA ALA A 649 1.92 5.81 -37.02
C ALA A 649 2.20 6.02 -35.53
N LYS A 650 1.54 5.23 -34.66
CA LYS A 650 1.79 5.23 -33.22
C LYS A 650 3.20 4.74 -32.87
N ALA A 651 3.64 3.62 -33.45
CA ALA A 651 5.00 3.10 -33.24
C ALA A 651 6.08 4.11 -33.67
N GLU A 652 5.94 4.69 -34.87
CA GLU A 652 6.90 5.65 -35.42
C GLU A 652 6.97 6.93 -34.57
N ALA A 653 5.82 7.46 -34.15
CA ALA A 653 5.77 8.65 -33.31
C ALA A 653 6.39 8.41 -31.92
N SER A 654 6.09 7.27 -31.29
CA SER A 654 6.68 6.90 -30.00
C SER A 654 8.18 6.60 -30.11
N CYS A 655 8.62 5.92 -31.17
CA CYS A 655 10.04 5.68 -31.43
C CYS A 655 10.81 7.00 -31.56
N ALA A 656 10.30 7.94 -32.35
CA ALA A 656 10.90 9.26 -32.54
C ALA A 656 10.96 10.11 -31.25
N ALA A 657 10.09 9.84 -30.29
CA ALA A 657 10.04 10.52 -28.99
C ALA A 657 10.86 9.80 -27.90
N SER A 658 11.32 8.58 -28.15
CA SER A 658 12.07 7.77 -27.18
C SER A 658 13.57 8.11 -27.18
N GLU A 659 14.29 7.67 -26.14
CA GLU A 659 15.75 7.82 -26.04
C GLU A 659 16.53 6.83 -26.94
N GLY A 660 15.83 5.96 -27.68
CA GLY A 660 16.40 4.91 -28.52
C GLY A 660 16.76 3.65 -27.73
N GLY A 661 17.11 2.56 -28.42
CA GLY A 661 17.52 1.31 -27.78
C GLY A 661 16.39 0.32 -27.49
N TYR A 662 15.17 0.56 -27.96
CA TYR A 662 14.00 -0.27 -27.67
C TYR A 662 13.58 -1.15 -28.84
N VAL A 663 12.78 -2.17 -28.52
CA VAL A 663 11.82 -2.73 -29.46
C VAL A 663 10.48 -2.03 -29.26
N VAL A 664 10.08 -1.16 -30.17
CA VAL A 664 8.85 -0.36 -30.06
C VAL A 664 7.69 -1.10 -30.69
N LEU A 665 6.61 -1.29 -29.93
CA LEU A 665 5.39 -1.98 -30.35
C LEU A 665 4.20 -1.02 -30.37
N GLY A 666 3.73 -0.67 -31.56
CA GLY A 666 2.47 0.04 -31.78
C GLY A 666 1.32 -0.93 -32.03
N GLY A 667 0.11 -0.51 -31.64
CA GLY A 667 -1.09 -1.31 -31.85
C GLY A 667 -2.35 -0.48 -32.02
N ASP A 668 -3.25 -0.96 -32.88
CA ASP A 668 -4.59 -0.40 -33.08
C ASP A 668 -5.63 -1.52 -33.30
N SER A 669 -6.90 -1.26 -32.96
CA SER A 669 -7.96 -2.26 -33.07
C SER A 669 -9.30 -1.65 -33.46
N MET A 670 -10.00 -2.27 -34.40
CA MET A 670 -11.34 -1.85 -34.85
C MET A 670 -12.25 -3.05 -35.09
N LEU A 671 -13.55 -2.85 -34.89
CA LEU A 671 -14.58 -3.88 -35.12
C LEU A 671 -15.25 -3.65 -36.47
N GLU A 672 -15.21 -4.67 -37.34
CA GLU A 672 -15.96 -4.73 -38.59
C GLU A 672 -17.30 -5.44 -38.37
N ILE A 673 -18.40 -4.77 -38.69
CA ILE A 673 -19.75 -5.35 -38.71
C ILE A 673 -20.44 -4.94 -40.01
N ASP A 674 -20.99 -5.92 -40.73
CA ASP A 674 -21.75 -5.69 -41.98
C ASP A 674 -21.03 -4.77 -43.01
N GLY A 675 -19.69 -4.81 -43.04
CA GLY A 675 -18.87 -3.99 -43.95
C GLY A 675 -18.65 -2.54 -43.50
N ALA A 676 -18.88 -2.22 -42.23
CA ALA A 676 -18.58 -0.92 -41.63
C ALA A 676 -17.67 -1.09 -40.39
N LEU A 677 -16.76 -0.13 -40.18
CA LEU A 677 -15.88 -0.09 -39.01
C LEU A 677 -16.48 0.73 -37.87
N GLY A 678 -16.37 0.19 -36.67
CA GLY A 678 -16.65 0.87 -35.42
C GLY A 678 -15.39 1.02 -34.55
N GLY A 679 -15.01 2.28 -34.29
CA GLY A 679 -14.00 2.64 -33.28
C GLY A 679 -14.56 2.54 -31.86
N LYS A 680 -14.15 3.41 -30.93
CA LYS A 680 -14.75 3.48 -29.57
C LYS A 680 -16.03 4.33 -29.58
N PRO A 681 -17.13 3.94 -28.90
CA PRO A 681 -18.38 4.73 -28.92
C PRO A 681 -18.27 6.11 -28.26
N ARG A 682 -17.46 6.23 -27.19
CA ARG A 682 -17.27 7.44 -26.37
C ARG A 682 -18.52 7.99 -25.65
N THR A 683 -19.73 7.58 -26.04
CA THR A 683 -20.98 7.97 -25.39
C THR A 683 -21.90 6.77 -25.16
N ALA A 684 -22.74 6.86 -24.13
CA ALA A 684 -23.70 5.82 -23.80
C ALA A 684 -24.71 5.57 -24.94
N ASP A 685 -25.17 6.64 -25.61
CA ASP A 685 -26.12 6.50 -26.72
C ASP A 685 -25.50 5.80 -27.93
N ALA A 686 -24.26 6.15 -28.29
CA ALA A 686 -23.53 5.46 -29.35
C ALA A 686 -23.26 3.99 -28.99
N ALA A 687 -23.00 3.69 -27.71
CA ALA A 687 -22.81 2.32 -27.24
C ALA A 687 -24.12 1.50 -27.32
N ARG A 688 -25.27 2.09 -26.98
CA ARG A 688 -26.60 1.45 -27.13
C ARG A 688 -26.92 1.17 -28.59
N GLU A 689 -26.75 2.15 -29.46
CA GLU A 689 -26.99 1.99 -30.90
C GLU A 689 -26.12 0.88 -31.45
N ARG A 690 -24.82 0.87 -31.11
CA ARG A 690 -23.92 -0.20 -31.51
C ARG A 690 -24.40 -1.56 -31.02
N TRP A 691 -24.70 -1.74 -29.74
CA TRP A 691 -25.17 -3.02 -29.23
C TRP A 691 -26.47 -3.51 -29.87
N ARG A 692 -27.39 -2.60 -30.23
CA ARG A 692 -28.59 -2.95 -31.00
C ARG A 692 -28.24 -3.44 -32.41
N GLU A 693 -27.16 -2.95 -33.00
CA GLU A 693 -26.65 -3.41 -34.29
C GLU A 693 -25.87 -4.73 -34.18
N MET A 694 -25.15 -4.97 -33.08
CA MET A 694 -24.30 -6.16 -32.89
C MET A 694 -25.04 -7.39 -32.39
N ARG A 695 -26.09 -7.23 -31.56
CA ARG A 695 -26.76 -8.35 -30.89
C ARG A 695 -27.18 -9.44 -31.90
N GLY A 696 -26.92 -10.70 -31.54
CA GLY A 696 -27.21 -11.86 -32.37
C GLY A 696 -26.38 -12.00 -33.65
N LYS A 697 -25.43 -11.10 -33.91
CA LYS A 697 -24.60 -11.12 -35.12
C LYS A 697 -23.18 -11.63 -34.87
N ARG A 698 -22.51 -11.91 -35.98
CA ARG A 698 -21.06 -12.11 -36.05
C ARG A 698 -20.40 -10.82 -36.49
N ALA A 699 -19.32 -10.44 -35.82
CA ALA A 699 -18.42 -9.37 -36.22
C ALA A 699 -16.99 -9.89 -36.35
N ARG A 700 -16.13 -9.11 -37.00
CA ARG A 700 -14.69 -9.40 -37.09
C ARG A 700 -13.91 -8.27 -36.45
N LEU A 701 -13.12 -8.57 -35.43
CA LEU A 701 -12.20 -7.60 -34.84
C LEU A 701 -10.84 -7.72 -35.51
N HIS A 702 -10.34 -6.59 -36.03
CA HIS A 702 -8.99 -6.47 -36.59
C HIS A 702 -8.09 -5.76 -35.58
N SER A 703 -6.94 -6.35 -35.29
CA SER A 703 -5.91 -5.79 -34.42
C SER A 703 -4.57 -5.70 -35.15
N GLY A 704 -4.17 -4.49 -35.51
CA GLY A 704 -2.90 -4.18 -36.18
C GLY A 704 -1.76 -4.10 -35.19
N HIS A 705 -0.61 -4.64 -35.56
CA HIS A 705 0.62 -4.66 -34.75
C HIS A 705 1.76 -4.13 -35.59
N TRP A 706 2.49 -3.14 -35.09
CA TRP A 706 3.68 -2.62 -35.77
C TRP A 706 4.87 -2.64 -34.82
N LEU A 707 5.99 -3.17 -35.30
CA LEU A 707 7.22 -3.33 -34.54
C LEU A 707 8.34 -2.53 -35.20
N ILE A 708 9.08 -1.77 -34.39
CA ILE A 708 10.31 -1.09 -34.78
C ILE A 708 11.42 -1.60 -33.86
N ASP A 709 12.46 -2.17 -34.45
CA ASP A 709 13.67 -2.56 -33.76
C ASP A 709 14.67 -1.41 -33.78
N ASP A 710 14.63 -0.57 -32.75
CA ASP A 710 15.44 0.64 -32.58
C ASP A 710 16.65 0.39 -31.65
N ARG A 711 17.00 -0.88 -31.43
CA ARG A 711 18.21 -1.28 -30.68
C ARG A 711 19.47 -0.96 -31.50
N ASP A 712 20.59 -0.72 -30.82
CA ASP A 712 21.88 -0.56 -31.49
C ASP A 712 22.29 -1.88 -32.18
N PRO A 713 22.86 -1.85 -33.40
CA PRO A 713 23.41 -3.05 -34.04
C PRO A 713 24.42 -3.84 -33.20
N LEU A 714 25.13 -3.18 -32.28
CA LEU A 714 26.03 -3.81 -31.31
C LEU A 714 25.29 -4.62 -30.24
N ASP A 715 24.05 -4.24 -29.94
CA ASP A 715 23.15 -4.90 -28.98
C ASP A 715 22.16 -5.85 -29.67
N GLY A 716 22.45 -6.23 -30.92
CA GLY A 716 21.63 -7.14 -31.72
C GLY A 716 20.44 -6.48 -32.42
N GLY A 717 20.41 -5.15 -32.50
CA GLY A 717 19.40 -4.40 -33.25
C GLY A 717 19.48 -4.60 -34.75
N THR A 718 18.33 -4.81 -35.38
CA THR A 718 18.21 -5.06 -36.82
C THR A 718 17.83 -3.82 -37.62
N GLY A 719 17.32 -2.76 -36.97
CA GLY A 719 16.74 -1.59 -37.64
C GLY A 719 15.44 -1.90 -38.40
N ALA A 720 14.85 -3.09 -38.21
CA ALA A 720 13.67 -3.51 -38.93
C ALA A 720 12.42 -2.74 -38.48
N THR A 721 11.58 -2.38 -39.44
CA THR A 721 10.27 -1.75 -39.21
C THR A 721 9.23 -2.45 -40.06
N PHE A 722 8.28 -3.13 -39.42
CA PHE A 722 7.27 -3.93 -40.10
C PHE A 722 6.08 -4.21 -39.17
N GLY A 723 4.96 -4.65 -39.76
CA GLY A 723 3.77 -4.97 -39.00
C GLY A 723 2.88 -5.99 -39.67
N ASN A 724 1.91 -6.49 -38.92
CA ASN A 724 0.94 -7.47 -39.39
C ASN A 724 -0.39 -7.33 -38.60
N THR A 725 -1.47 -7.87 -39.14
CA THR A 725 -2.82 -7.76 -38.56
C THR A 725 -3.32 -9.13 -38.12
N ALA A 726 -3.91 -9.20 -36.94
CA ALA A 726 -4.65 -10.36 -36.45
C ALA A 726 -6.15 -10.08 -36.53
N SER A 727 -6.90 -10.95 -37.21
CA SER A 727 -8.35 -10.84 -37.39
C SER A 727 -9.06 -11.99 -36.68
N THR A 728 -10.00 -11.68 -35.78
CA THR A 728 -10.73 -12.67 -34.98
C THR A 728 -12.24 -12.46 -35.10
N ASP A 729 -12.98 -13.54 -35.36
CA ASP A 729 -14.45 -13.50 -35.45
C ASP A 729 -15.07 -13.63 -34.05
N VAL A 730 -16.02 -12.76 -33.73
CA VAL A 730 -16.74 -12.69 -32.46
C VAL A 730 -18.24 -12.82 -32.71
N TYR A 731 -18.91 -13.65 -31.92
CA TYR A 731 -20.34 -13.94 -32.03
C TYR A 731 -21.05 -13.43 -30.78
N PHE A 732 -21.99 -12.51 -30.96
CA PHE A 732 -22.71 -11.85 -29.88
C PHE A 732 -24.05 -12.53 -29.60
N ALA A 733 -24.43 -12.56 -28.33
CA ALA A 733 -25.74 -13.04 -27.89
C ALA A 733 -26.88 -12.10 -28.36
N GLU A 734 -28.10 -12.63 -28.43
CA GLU A 734 -29.31 -11.85 -28.75
C GLU A 734 -29.82 -11.12 -27.49
N LEU A 735 -29.28 -9.93 -27.22
CA LEU A 735 -29.62 -9.14 -26.03
C LEU A 735 -30.96 -8.40 -26.15
N SER A 736 -31.71 -8.38 -25.05
CA SER A 736 -32.83 -7.46 -24.87
C SER A 736 -32.35 -6.01 -24.68
N ASP A 737 -33.20 -5.02 -24.96
CA ASP A 737 -32.84 -3.61 -24.74
C ASP A 737 -32.52 -3.32 -23.27
N ALA A 738 -33.13 -4.04 -22.32
CA ALA A 738 -32.84 -3.90 -20.89
C ALA A 738 -31.43 -4.42 -20.53
N GLU A 739 -30.97 -5.50 -21.14
CA GLU A 739 -29.61 -6.01 -20.95
C GLU A 739 -28.58 -5.05 -21.57
N ILE A 740 -28.90 -4.48 -22.74
CA ILE A 740 -28.06 -3.45 -23.38
C ILE A 740 -27.95 -2.22 -22.46
N ASP A 741 -29.07 -1.72 -21.93
CA ASP A 741 -29.06 -0.56 -21.03
C ASP A 741 -28.30 -0.83 -19.74
N ALA A 742 -28.46 -2.03 -19.17
CA ALA A 742 -27.70 -2.46 -18.00
C ALA A 742 -26.20 -2.51 -18.30
N TYR A 743 -25.79 -3.09 -19.42
CA TYR A 743 -24.38 -3.16 -19.80
C TYR A 743 -23.80 -1.77 -20.06
N VAL A 744 -24.52 -0.91 -20.80
CA VAL A 744 -24.09 0.47 -21.05
C VAL A 744 -23.98 1.28 -19.76
N SER A 745 -24.84 1.03 -18.77
CA SER A 745 -24.77 1.70 -17.46
C SER A 745 -23.50 1.40 -16.66
N THR A 746 -22.80 0.30 -16.97
CA THR A 746 -21.50 -0.02 -16.35
C THR A 746 -20.38 0.93 -16.78
N GLY A 747 -20.56 1.67 -17.89
CA GLY A 747 -19.52 2.51 -18.46
C GLY A 747 -18.45 1.76 -19.27
N GLU A 748 -18.27 0.45 -19.05
CA GLU A 748 -17.32 -0.41 -19.76
C GLU A 748 -17.37 -0.27 -21.30
N PRO A 749 -18.54 -0.33 -21.97
CA PRO A 749 -18.58 -0.33 -23.43
C PRO A 749 -18.19 1.00 -24.08
N LEU A 750 -18.05 2.10 -23.33
CA LEU A 750 -17.79 3.44 -23.91
C LEU A 750 -16.35 3.59 -24.43
N TRP A 751 -15.40 2.90 -23.80
CA TRP A 751 -13.97 3.16 -23.96
C TRP A 751 -13.20 2.05 -24.67
N VAL A 752 -13.89 0.97 -25.02
CA VAL A 752 -13.32 -0.22 -25.67
C VAL A 752 -13.73 -0.29 -27.14
N ALA A 753 -12.84 -0.84 -27.97
CA ALA A 753 -13.11 -1.01 -29.40
C ALA A 753 -14.30 -1.96 -29.59
N GLY A 754 -15.24 -1.61 -30.47
CA GLY A 754 -16.43 -2.43 -30.69
C GLY A 754 -17.47 -2.40 -29.57
N ALA A 755 -17.26 -1.63 -28.49
CA ALA A 755 -18.18 -1.52 -27.34
C ALA A 755 -18.38 -2.82 -26.54
N PHE A 756 -17.40 -3.72 -26.50
CA PHE A 756 -17.46 -4.92 -25.67
C PHE A 756 -16.10 -5.31 -25.12
N THR A 757 -16.09 -6.07 -24.04
CA THR A 757 -14.93 -6.84 -23.58
C THR A 757 -15.30 -8.33 -23.56
N ILE A 758 -14.28 -9.20 -23.55
CA ILE A 758 -14.48 -10.64 -23.41
C ILE A 758 -14.17 -11.15 -21.99
N ASP A 759 -13.52 -10.32 -21.18
CA ASP A 759 -13.05 -10.61 -19.83
C ASP A 759 -13.57 -9.62 -18.76
N GLY A 760 -14.56 -8.80 -19.10
CA GLY A 760 -15.30 -7.89 -18.21
C GLY A 760 -16.82 -8.15 -18.22
N TYR A 761 -17.62 -7.12 -17.91
CA TYR A 761 -19.09 -7.16 -17.90
C TYR A 761 -19.69 -7.54 -19.26
N GLY A 762 -18.95 -7.35 -20.36
CA GLY A 762 -19.36 -7.77 -21.70
C GLY A 762 -19.26 -9.29 -21.94
N GLY A 763 -18.46 -10.01 -21.14
CA GLY A 763 -18.16 -11.43 -21.32
C GLY A 763 -19.40 -12.34 -21.44
N PRO A 764 -20.44 -12.20 -20.60
CA PRO A 764 -21.67 -12.99 -20.71
C PRO A 764 -22.43 -12.83 -22.04
N PHE A 765 -22.15 -11.78 -22.80
CA PHE A 765 -22.79 -11.47 -24.07
C PHE A 765 -22.02 -11.96 -25.29
N ILE A 766 -20.89 -12.64 -25.07
CA ILE A 766 -20.04 -13.22 -26.12
C ILE A 766 -20.25 -14.73 -26.14
N GLU A 767 -20.98 -15.21 -27.15
CA GLU A 767 -21.31 -16.64 -27.26
C GLU A 767 -20.12 -17.46 -27.75
N ARG A 768 -19.30 -16.87 -28.61
CA ARG A 768 -18.23 -17.60 -29.31
C ARG A 768 -17.17 -16.67 -29.87
N ILE A 769 -15.93 -17.15 -29.86
CA ILE A 769 -14.78 -16.52 -30.49
C ILE A 769 -14.13 -17.54 -31.42
N GLU A 770 -13.89 -17.16 -32.67
CA GLU A 770 -13.14 -17.95 -33.65
C GLU A 770 -11.89 -17.19 -34.09
N GLY A 771 -10.73 -17.60 -33.58
CA GLY A 771 -9.45 -16.95 -33.85
C GLY A 771 -8.63 -16.78 -32.58
N ASP A 772 -7.76 -15.78 -32.56
CA ASP A 772 -6.96 -15.45 -31.39
C ASP A 772 -7.73 -14.50 -30.46
N HIS A 773 -8.09 -14.99 -29.28
CA HIS A 773 -8.83 -14.20 -28.29
C HIS A 773 -8.00 -13.06 -27.70
N HIS A 774 -6.66 -13.15 -27.64
CA HIS A 774 -5.84 -12.03 -27.16
C HIS A 774 -5.94 -10.83 -28.11
N ALA A 775 -6.06 -11.09 -29.41
CA ALA A 775 -6.30 -10.05 -30.42
C ALA A 775 -7.63 -9.31 -30.16
N VAL A 776 -8.61 -9.97 -29.52
CA VAL A 776 -9.90 -9.36 -29.13
C VAL A 776 -9.74 -8.40 -27.96
N ILE A 777 -8.89 -8.74 -26.99
CA ILE A 777 -8.55 -7.86 -25.86
C ILE A 777 -7.73 -6.65 -26.33
N GLY A 778 -6.90 -6.84 -27.35
CA GLY A 778 -6.24 -5.74 -28.07
C GLY A 778 -4.85 -6.07 -28.62
N LEU A 779 -4.26 -7.23 -28.30
CA LEU A 779 -2.92 -7.62 -28.72
C LEU A 779 -2.82 -9.13 -28.94
N SER A 780 -2.36 -9.57 -30.11
CA SER A 780 -2.14 -10.99 -30.42
C SER A 780 -0.77 -11.46 -29.93
N LEU A 781 -0.71 -12.21 -28.83
CA LEU A 781 0.54 -12.81 -28.33
C LEU A 781 1.19 -13.78 -29.33
N PRO A 782 0.44 -14.69 -30.00
CA PRO A 782 1.02 -15.56 -31.03
C PRO A 782 1.60 -14.79 -32.21
N LEU A 783 0.99 -13.65 -32.59
CA LEU A 783 1.53 -12.80 -33.65
C LEU A 783 2.78 -12.06 -33.17
N LEU A 784 2.74 -11.45 -31.99
CA LEU A 784 3.89 -10.79 -31.38
C LEU A 784 5.10 -11.73 -31.31
N ARG A 785 4.92 -12.97 -30.85
CA ARG A 785 5.98 -13.98 -30.82
C ARG A 785 6.60 -14.23 -32.19
N ARG A 786 5.80 -14.25 -33.26
CA ARG A 786 6.32 -14.44 -34.63
C ARG A 786 7.07 -13.19 -35.11
N MET A 787 6.54 -12.00 -34.84
CA MET A 787 7.19 -10.74 -35.21
C MET A 787 8.54 -10.57 -34.50
N LEU A 788 8.61 -10.82 -33.19
CA LEU A 788 9.87 -10.77 -32.44
C LEU A 788 10.90 -11.78 -32.99
N ALA A 789 10.47 -12.97 -33.42
CA ALA A 789 11.36 -13.95 -34.03
C ALA A 789 11.99 -13.47 -35.35
N GLU A 790 11.34 -12.57 -36.11
CA GLU A 790 11.90 -12.00 -37.35
C GLU A 790 13.10 -11.07 -37.07
N ILE A 791 13.16 -10.46 -35.89
CA ILE A 791 14.29 -9.65 -35.42
C ILE A 791 15.25 -10.43 -34.49
N SER A 792 15.17 -11.77 -34.54
CA SER A 792 15.98 -12.67 -33.71
C SER A 792 15.86 -12.43 -32.20
N LEU A 793 14.72 -11.92 -31.74
CA LEU A 793 14.42 -11.72 -30.32
C LEU A 793 13.40 -12.79 -29.85
N PRO A 794 13.81 -13.78 -29.05
CA PRO A 794 12.88 -14.70 -28.43
C PRO A 794 11.91 -13.95 -27.52
N ILE A 795 10.61 -14.25 -27.61
CA ILE A 795 9.62 -13.64 -26.69
C ILE A 795 9.89 -13.95 -25.21
N THR A 796 10.60 -15.05 -24.95
CA THR A 796 11.02 -15.47 -23.60
C THR A 796 12.06 -14.56 -22.99
N ASP A 797 12.84 -13.85 -23.80
CA ASP A 797 13.86 -12.91 -23.33
C ASP A 797 13.23 -11.60 -22.84
N LEU A 798 11.94 -11.40 -23.17
CA LEU A 798 11.12 -10.32 -22.63
C LEU A 798 10.33 -10.76 -21.38
N TRP A 799 10.44 -12.02 -20.93
CA TRP A 799 9.77 -12.42 -19.71
C TRP A 799 10.47 -11.81 -18.50
N ARG A 800 9.68 -11.40 -17.50
CA ARG A 800 10.18 -11.05 -16.18
C ARG A 800 11.14 -12.15 -15.74
N PRO A 801 12.39 -11.83 -15.36
CA PRO A 801 13.31 -12.82 -14.88
C PRO A 801 12.65 -13.53 -13.69
N THR A 802 12.33 -14.82 -13.88
CA THR A 802 12.06 -15.68 -12.74
C THR A 802 13.34 -15.62 -11.92
N SER A 803 13.28 -15.06 -10.71
CA SER A 803 14.43 -14.96 -9.81
C SER A 803 15.06 -16.35 -9.72
N SER A 804 16.12 -16.57 -10.48
CA SER A 804 16.69 -17.89 -10.66
C SER A 804 17.57 -18.15 -9.45
N SER A 805 17.00 -18.96 -8.55
CA SER A 805 17.60 -19.89 -7.58
C SER A 805 18.80 -19.42 -6.75
#